data_AF-A0A8J5KWY9-F1
#
_entry.id   AF-A0A8J5KWY9-F1
#
_cell.length_a   1.000
_cell.length_b   1.000
_cell.length_c   1.000
_cell.angle_alpha   90.00
_cell.angle_beta   90.00
_cell.angle_gamma   90.00
#
_symmetry.space_group_name_H-M   'P 1'
#
loop_
_entity.id
_entity.type
_entity.pdbx_description
1 polymer ?
#
loop_
_entity_poly.entity_id
_entity_poly.type
_entity_poly.pdbx_seq_one_letter_code
_entity_poly.pdbx_strand_id
1 'polypeptide(L)'
;MGLISGLIMGAMVGISLMAGWNRMMKRRSSKRAAKVRSLPLRAPLSLWRSVVCWKSVIFMLLFTFTSLQAADIKLLASMGRDELKKLCGDSYPEWVSFPAFEQVKWLNKLLGKMWPFIAEAATLVIKDTVEPLLDDYRPSGISSLKFSKLSLGNVPPKIEGIRVQCLKKGQLTMDIDFLWGGDLSIILVVDAFVASLPIQLKDLQVFTVIRVIFQLSEEIPCISAVVVALLAEPKPRIDYTLKAVGGSLTAIPGLSDMIDDTVTSIITDMLEWPHRIVVPLGGVDVDISELELKPQGKLTVTIVRATSLKNQELVGKSDPYVVLYVRPVFKVKTKVVDDNLNPVWNETFELLAEDKETQSINFEVYDEDNLQQDKKMGVAKLSLQELKPEATKEMELKLLSSLDTLSIKDKKDRGSLTVLYHSFTKEEQLVALEEEKRALEARKKLKDEGVIGSTKAVIGRAASLVGSGVGMVDTGIVAGADLVQTGVGAGVGLVGSGLGAGAGIVGSGVGAGADLVQTGVGAGVGMVGSGLGAGVGLVGSGLGALSIDDGSGRRGSMKTRISAIAIALQLSVLFGFLPLSACDDLRRSHFPASFIFGTSTSSFQIEGAYLDDQKSLSNWDVFSHIPGRIEDASNADIADDHYHLYLEDVKLMASLGVNAYRFSISWSRVLPRGRNGGINSLGIAFYNKLIDALLLKGIQPFITLNHYDIPQELEEQYGGWLNSQIQEDFGYFANTCFKEFGDRVKYWITFNEPNIVAANGYMAGTYPPNRCSHPFSNCSSGDSSIEPYIVAHNIILAHATAVDLYRLKYQQGGSVGIVVATDWFEPLRNVTADYEACQRASAFYFSWFLDPFVHGDYPPEMRQILGARLPKFSASEKEKLRNKLDFIGINHYTSLCVKDCMLSACDVVDLGLDAFVATTVMPDFYVVPRGMKNIVMYMKRRYNNMPMIITENGYPQGSYRNTTLKELLNDKERVEYLQSYLSSLHEAMRQGADVRGYFIWSLLDNFEWLYGYSLRFGIYHVDYETQVRTPKLSANWYRKFLGHSKLLIKKDAEEDEIIVM
;
A
#
# COMPACT_ATOMS: atom_id res chain seq x y z
N MET A 1 6.55 -21.93 -6.96
CA MET A 1 5.22 -22.50 -7.28
C MET A 1 4.02 -21.66 -6.85
N GLY A 2 4.02 -20.97 -5.69
CA GLY A 2 2.89 -20.11 -5.27
C GLY A 2 2.43 -19.07 -6.32
N LEU A 3 3.35 -18.68 -7.19
CA LEU A 3 3.15 -17.75 -8.28
C LEU A 3 2.25 -18.31 -9.39
N ILE A 4 2.47 -19.58 -9.76
CA ILE A 4 1.66 -20.28 -10.77
C ILE A 4 0.27 -20.60 -10.21
N SER A 5 0.16 -20.89 -8.90
CA SER A 5 -1.17 -20.88 -8.28
C SER A 5 -1.81 -19.50 -8.40
N GLY A 6 -1.19 -18.40 -7.97
CA GLY A 6 -1.79 -17.06 -8.08
C GLY A 6 -2.23 -16.67 -9.50
N LEU A 7 -1.32 -16.81 -10.47
CA LEU A 7 -1.53 -16.41 -11.86
C LEU A 7 -2.56 -17.26 -12.59
N ILE A 8 -2.39 -18.59 -12.59
CA ILE A 8 -3.34 -19.44 -13.30
C ILE A 8 -4.60 -19.68 -12.45
N MET A 9 -4.64 -19.35 -11.15
CA MET A 9 -5.91 -19.08 -10.47
C MET A 9 -6.56 -17.82 -11.04
N GLY A 10 -5.85 -16.74 -11.33
CA GLY A 10 -6.43 -15.59 -12.05
C GLY A 10 -7.14 -16.00 -13.36
N ALA A 11 -6.46 -16.75 -14.22
CA ALA A 11 -7.01 -17.21 -15.50
C ALA A 11 -8.08 -18.32 -15.36
N MET A 12 -7.84 -19.31 -14.49
CA MET A 12 -8.75 -20.45 -14.29
C MET A 12 -9.83 -20.21 -13.24
N VAL A 13 -9.82 -19.08 -12.54
CA VAL A 13 -11.06 -18.44 -12.07
C VAL A 13 -11.94 -18.32 -13.31
N GLY A 14 -11.58 -17.46 -14.27
CA GLY A 14 -12.36 -17.20 -15.48
C GLY A 14 -12.80 -18.45 -16.25
N ILE A 15 -11.86 -19.35 -16.59
CA ILE A 15 -12.15 -20.56 -17.37
C ILE A 15 -13.03 -21.55 -16.58
N SER A 16 -12.79 -21.73 -15.29
CA SER A 16 -13.54 -22.71 -14.49
C SER A 16 -14.87 -22.17 -13.97
N LEU A 17 -15.07 -20.85 -13.91
CA LEU A 17 -16.41 -20.25 -13.81
C LEU A 17 -17.28 -20.83 -14.93
N MET A 18 -16.77 -20.80 -16.17
CA MET A 18 -17.46 -21.21 -17.38
C MET A 18 -17.66 -22.74 -17.43
N ALA A 19 -16.62 -23.51 -17.10
CA ALA A 19 -16.68 -24.98 -17.08
C ALA A 19 -17.58 -25.53 -15.95
N GLY A 20 -17.48 -24.97 -14.75
CA GLY A 20 -18.32 -25.29 -13.59
C GLY A 20 -19.80 -24.95 -13.84
N TRP A 21 -20.07 -23.80 -14.47
CA TRP A 21 -21.41 -23.42 -14.93
C TRP A 21 -21.97 -24.42 -15.94
N ASN A 22 -21.18 -24.82 -16.95
CA ASN A 22 -21.56 -25.84 -17.94
C ASN A 22 -21.88 -27.20 -17.29
N ARG A 23 -21.01 -27.70 -16.39
CA ARG A 23 -21.23 -28.95 -15.63
C ARG A 23 -22.47 -28.86 -14.71
N MET A 24 -22.66 -27.74 -14.00
CA MET A 24 -23.84 -27.51 -13.15
C MET A 24 -25.14 -27.48 -13.97
N MET A 25 -25.13 -26.81 -15.13
CA MET A 25 -26.28 -26.77 -16.05
C MET A 25 -26.61 -28.17 -16.57
N LYS A 26 -25.61 -28.98 -16.95
CA LYS A 26 -25.82 -30.40 -17.32
C LYS A 26 -26.40 -31.22 -16.17
N ARG A 27 -25.86 -31.14 -14.94
CA ARG A 27 -26.39 -31.84 -13.75
C ARG A 27 -27.80 -31.37 -13.32
N ARG A 28 -28.16 -30.09 -13.54
CA ARG A 28 -29.52 -29.58 -13.30
C ARG A 28 -30.50 -29.95 -14.42
N SER A 29 -30.03 -30.10 -15.66
CA SER A 29 -30.86 -30.59 -16.78
C SER A 29 -31.24 -32.06 -16.60
N SER A 30 -30.30 -32.94 -16.24
CA SER A 30 -30.59 -34.37 -16.06
C SER A 30 -31.52 -34.65 -14.88
N LYS A 31 -31.31 -33.98 -13.73
CA LYS A 31 -32.24 -34.07 -12.58
C LYS A 31 -33.63 -33.47 -12.86
N ARG A 32 -33.80 -32.64 -13.90
CA ARG A 32 -35.12 -32.17 -14.36
C ARG A 32 -35.73 -33.03 -15.45
N ALA A 33 -34.94 -33.58 -16.37
CA ALA A 33 -35.42 -34.51 -17.40
C ALA A 33 -36.11 -35.74 -16.79
N ALA A 34 -35.58 -36.27 -15.68
CA ALA A 34 -36.21 -37.35 -14.91
C ALA A 34 -37.61 -37.00 -14.35
N LYS A 35 -37.95 -35.72 -14.20
CA LYS A 35 -39.24 -35.22 -13.65
C LYS A 35 -40.16 -34.63 -14.72
N VAL A 36 -39.87 -34.84 -16.01
CA VAL A 36 -40.62 -34.29 -17.16
C VAL A 36 -41.23 -35.39 -18.04
N ARG A 37 -41.08 -36.68 -17.71
CA ARG A 37 -41.68 -37.81 -18.44
C ARG A 37 -43.22 -37.94 -18.34
N SER A 38 -43.91 -36.98 -17.73
CA SER A 38 -45.37 -37.03 -17.52
C SER A 38 -46.03 -35.65 -17.64
N LEU A 39 -46.23 -35.17 -18.88
CA LEU A 39 -47.34 -34.32 -19.36
C LEU A 39 -47.08 -33.92 -20.84
N PRO A 40 -48.12 -33.78 -21.71
CA PRO A 40 -47.91 -33.65 -23.16
C PRO A 40 -47.77 -32.20 -23.67
N LEU A 41 -46.76 -32.02 -24.53
CA LEU A 41 -46.62 -31.06 -25.64
C LEU A 41 -47.72 -30.00 -25.89
N ARG A 42 -47.38 -28.71 -25.69
CA ARG A 42 -47.44 -27.64 -26.73
C ARG A 42 -46.95 -26.27 -26.22
N ALA A 43 -45.70 -25.92 -26.52
CA ALA A 43 -45.19 -24.54 -26.51
C ALA A 43 -43.89 -24.45 -27.37
N PRO A 44 -43.59 -23.33 -28.06
CA PRO A 44 -42.40 -23.23 -28.91
C PRO A 44 -41.07 -23.16 -28.13
N LEU A 45 -40.01 -23.75 -28.69
CA LEU A 45 -38.66 -23.77 -28.12
C LEU A 45 -37.97 -22.39 -28.05
N SER A 46 -38.51 -21.36 -28.69
CA SER A 46 -37.91 -20.02 -28.78
C SER A 46 -37.94 -19.24 -27.47
N LEU A 47 -38.98 -19.38 -26.64
CA LEU A 47 -39.16 -18.53 -25.45
C LEU A 47 -38.21 -18.87 -24.29
N TRP A 48 -37.77 -20.14 -24.19
CA TRP A 48 -36.93 -20.61 -23.06
C TRP A 48 -35.43 -20.41 -23.24
N ARG A 49 -34.95 -20.09 -24.46
CA ARG A 49 -33.56 -19.63 -24.66
C ARG A 49 -33.35 -18.23 -24.06
N SER A 50 -34.36 -17.37 -24.11
CA SER A 50 -34.26 -15.96 -23.74
C SER A 50 -33.91 -15.72 -22.28
N VAL A 51 -34.54 -16.40 -21.32
CA VAL A 51 -34.46 -16.04 -19.88
C VAL A 51 -33.09 -16.32 -19.25
N VAL A 52 -32.35 -17.34 -19.72
CA VAL A 52 -30.98 -17.60 -19.25
C VAL A 52 -29.97 -16.79 -20.05
N CYS A 53 -30.16 -16.68 -21.37
CA CYS A 53 -29.33 -15.82 -22.20
C CYS A 53 -29.35 -14.38 -21.68
N TRP A 54 -30.52 -13.82 -21.35
CA TRP A 54 -30.65 -12.49 -20.76
C TRP A 54 -29.91 -12.29 -19.43
N LYS A 55 -29.65 -13.32 -18.62
CA LYS A 55 -28.87 -13.13 -17.38
C LYS A 55 -27.36 -13.11 -17.62
N SER A 56 -26.86 -13.92 -18.55
CA SER A 56 -25.48 -13.82 -19.02
C SER A 56 -25.26 -12.56 -19.85
N VAL A 57 -26.22 -12.19 -20.69
CA VAL A 57 -26.22 -10.94 -21.47
C VAL A 57 -26.40 -9.72 -20.59
N ILE A 58 -27.15 -9.74 -19.48
CA ILE A 58 -27.16 -8.61 -18.52
C ILE A 58 -25.83 -8.52 -17.76
N PHE A 59 -25.20 -9.64 -17.39
CA PHE A 59 -23.89 -9.59 -16.73
C PHE A 59 -22.78 -9.11 -17.68
N MET A 60 -22.81 -9.60 -18.92
CA MET A 60 -21.89 -9.16 -19.98
C MET A 60 -22.20 -7.74 -20.46
N LEU A 61 -23.48 -7.33 -20.58
CA LEU A 61 -23.88 -5.94 -20.88
C LEU A 61 -23.62 -5.00 -19.71
N LEU A 62 -23.56 -5.44 -18.45
CA LEU A 62 -23.05 -4.59 -17.38
C LEU A 62 -21.55 -4.34 -17.61
N PHE A 63 -20.79 -5.38 -17.92
CA PHE A 63 -19.35 -5.29 -18.22
C PHE A 63 -19.05 -4.59 -19.56
N THR A 64 -19.96 -4.65 -20.54
CA THR A 64 -19.79 -3.98 -21.84
C THR A 64 -20.54 -2.67 -21.96
N PHE A 65 -21.52 -2.32 -21.12
CA PHE A 65 -21.92 -0.91 -20.97
C PHE A 65 -20.83 -0.15 -20.22
N THR A 66 -20.21 -0.71 -19.17
CA THR A 66 -19.02 -0.08 -18.61
C THR A 66 -17.87 -0.03 -19.63
N SER A 67 -17.67 -1.04 -20.49
CA SER A 67 -16.62 -0.98 -21.52
C SER A 67 -16.95 -0.15 -22.77
N LEU A 68 -18.22 0.02 -23.16
CA LEU A 68 -18.64 0.93 -24.25
C LEU A 68 -18.71 2.37 -23.75
N GLN A 69 -19.20 2.63 -22.54
CA GLN A 69 -18.98 3.93 -21.91
C GLN A 69 -17.47 4.20 -21.76
N ALA A 70 -16.66 3.21 -21.40
CA ALA A 70 -15.19 3.34 -21.43
C ALA A 70 -14.57 3.39 -22.84
N ALA A 71 -15.34 3.21 -23.92
CA ALA A 71 -14.90 3.44 -25.31
C ALA A 71 -15.14 4.91 -25.73
N ASP A 72 -16.29 5.48 -25.38
CA ASP A 72 -16.58 6.90 -25.59
C ASP A 72 -15.79 7.79 -24.60
N ILE A 73 -15.71 7.37 -23.33
CA ILE A 73 -14.83 7.98 -22.32
C ILE A 73 -13.36 7.76 -22.70
N LYS A 74 -12.98 6.67 -23.38
CA LYS A 74 -11.63 6.52 -23.97
C LYS A 74 -11.32 7.67 -24.92
N LEU A 75 -12.24 7.97 -25.85
CA LEU A 75 -12.05 9.03 -26.82
C LEU A 75 -11.83 10.38 -26.11
N LEU A 76 -12.66 10.69 -25.12
CA LEU A 76 -12.56 11.91 -24.29
C LEU A 76 -11.35 11.94 -23.34
N ALA A 77 -10.87 10.80 -22.83
CA ALA A 77 -9.73 10.69 -21.92
C ALA A 77 -8.38 10.54 -22.65
N SER A 78 -8.40 10.18 -23.94
CA SER A 78 -7.22 10.23 -24.82
C SER A 78 -7.00 11.61 -25.43
N MET A 79 -8.03 12.47 -25.48
CA MET A 79 -7.91 13.85 -25.94
C MET A 79 -7.08 14.69 -24.96
N GLY A 80 -6.09 15.40 -25.50
CA GLY A 80 -5.32 16.37 -24.73
C GLY A 80 -6.17 17.56 -24.27
N ARG A 81 -5.69 18.29 -23.26
CA ARG A 81 -6.36 19.50 -22.72
C ARG A 81 -6.67 20.53 -23.82
N ASP A 82 -5.79 20.63 -24.83
CA ASP A 82 -5.94 21.53 -25.98
C ASP A 82 -6.93 21.03 -27.04
N GLU A 83 -7.17 19.72 -27.12
CA GLU A 83 -8.15 19.11 -28.02
C GLU A 83 -9.55 19.20 -27.43
N LEU A 84 -9.68 19.03 -26.10
CA LEU A 84 -10.90 19.34 -25.36
C LEU A 84 -11.26 20.83 -25.44
N LYS A 85 -10.28 21.75 -25.38
CA LYS A 85 -10.51 23.18 -25.66
C LYS A 85 -11.01 23.43 -27.09
N LYS A 86 -10.48 22.74 -28.11
CA LYS A 86 -10.99 22.87 -29.50
C LYS A 86 -12.42 22.37 -29.66
N LEU A 87 -12.85 21.37 -28.89
CA LEU A 87 -14.20 20.80 -28.97
C LEU A 87 -15.24 21.56 -28.13
N CYS A 88 -14.83 22.10 -26.97
CA CYS A 88 -15.74 22.67 -25.96
C CYS A 88 -15.58 24.19 -25.76
N GLY A 89 -14.55 24.81 -26.32
CA GLY A 89 -14.20 26.21 -26.08
C GLY A 89 -13.50 26.47 -24.73
N ASP A 90 -13.24 27.74 -24.42
CA ASP A 90 -12.52 28.17 -23.22
C ASP A 90 -13.31 28.05 -21.90
N SER A 91 -14.54 27.55 -21.95
CA SER A 91 -15.39 27.30 -20.77
C SER A 91 -15.17 25.91 -20.13
N TYR A 92 -14.21 25.12 -20.60
CA TYR A 92 -13.86 23.81 -20.03
C TYR A 92 -13.13 23.93 -18.68
N PRO A 93 -13.61 23.30 -17.58
CA PRO A 93 -12.97 23.43 -16.26
C PRO A 93 -11.65 22.66 -16.14
N GLU A 94 -10.62 23.29 -15.58
CA GLU A 94 -9.24 22.75 -15.54
C GLU A 94 -9.01 21.49 -14.68
N TRP A 95 -10.05 21.01 -13.97
CA TRP A 95 -9.95 20.09 -12.83
C TRP A 95 -10.50 18.68 -13.05
N VAL A 96 -11.03 18.35 -14.23
CA VAL A 96 -11.50 16.98 -14.54
C VAL A 96 -10.30 16.01 -14.55
N SER A 97 -10.39 14.93 -13.76
CA SER A 97 -9.37 13.88 -13.62
C SER A 97 -10.02 12.54 -13.26
N PHE A 98 -9.34 11.42 -13.53
CA PHE A 98 -9.85 10.06 -13.29
C PHE A 98 -8.97 9.33 -12.25
N PRO A 99 -9.55 8.75 -11.17
CA PRO A 99 -8.78 8.10 -10.11
C PRO A 99 -8.27 6.70 -10.53
N ALA A 100 -7.13 6.29 -9.96
CA ALA A 100 -6.36 5.16 -10.47
C ALA A 100 -6.72 3.75 -9.92
N PHE A 101 -7.50 3.62 -8.83
CA PHE A 101 -7.77 2.34 -8.14
C PHE A 101 -9.28 2.14 -7.83
N GLU A 102 -9.82 0.94 -8.04
CA GLU A 102 -11.19 0.53 -7.70
C GLU A 102 -11.23 -0.63 -6.67
N GLN A 103 -12.05 -0.54 -5.62
CA GLN A 103 -12.23 -1.61 -4.60
C GLN A 103 -13.32 -2.62 -4.98
N VAL A 104 -12.92 -3.79 -5.50
CA VAL A 104 -13.82 -4.80 -6.10
C VAL A 104 -14.43 -5.80 -5.09
N LYS A 105 -15.03 -5.29 -4.00
CA LYS A 105 -15.68 -6.11 -2.95
C LYS A 105 -16.77 -7.06 -3.48
N TRP A 106 -17.42 -6.71 -4.60
CA TRP A 106 -18.39 -7.56 -5.29
C TRP A 106 -17.74 -8.78 -5.97
N LEU A 107 -16.52 -8.63 -6.48
CA LEU A 107 -15.78 -9.67 -7.20
C LEU A 107 -15.35 -10.78 -6.25
N ASN A 108 -14.84 -10.44 -5.07
CA ASN A 108 -14.53 -11.41 -3.99
C ASN A 108 -15.76 -12.27 -3.61
N LYS A 109 -16.94 -11.64 -3.52
CA LYS A 109 -18.22 -12.32 -3.21
C LYS A 109 -18.74 -13.20 -4.35
N LEU A 110 -18.30 -12.97 -5.59
CA LEU A 110 -18.57 -13.82 -6.75
C LEU A 110 -17.59 -15.00 -6.79
N LEU A 111 -16.30 -14.69 -6.73
CA LEU A 111 -15.17 -15.61 -6.66
C LEU A 111 -15.38 -16.71 -5.60
N GLY A 112 -15.67 -16.35 -4.35
CA GLY A 112 -15.88 -17.33 -3.27
C GLY A 112 -17.07 -18.30 -3.48
N LYS A 113 -18.10 -17.92 -4.26
CA LYS A 113 -19.22 -18.83 -4.60
C LYS A 113 -18.85 -19.86 -5.66
N MET A 114 -17.80 -19.61 -6.41
CA MET A 114 -17.43 -20.36 -7.61
C MET A 114 -16.10 -21.09 -7.42
N TRP A 115 -15.33 -20.74 -6.40
CA TRP A 115 -14.05 -21.32 -6.02
C TRP A 115 -13.98 -22.86 -6.06
N PRO A 116 -14.99 -23.64 -5.62
CA PRO A 116 -14.93 -25.10 -5.68
C PRO A 116 -14.80 -25.68 -7.09
N PHE A 117 -15.31 -24.98 -8.12
CA PHE A 117 -15.13 -25.37 -9.52
C PHE A 117 -13.76 -24.94 -10.06
N ILE A 118 -13.24 -23.83 -9.51
CA ILE A 118 -11.97 -23.21 -9.87
C ILE A 118 -10.81 -24.05 -9.38
N ALA A 119 -10.79 -24.40 -8.08
CA ALA A 119 -9.74 -25.22 -7.51
C ALA A 119 -9.57 -26.58 -8.22
N GLU A 120 -10.67 -27.21 -8.65
CA GLU A 120 -10.68 -28.49 -9.38
C GLU A 120 -9.95 -28.39 -10.72
N ALA A 121 -10.42 -27.54 -11.63
CA ALA A 121 -9.83 -27.42 -12.96
C ALA A 121 -8.48 -26.68 -12.93
N ALA A 122 -8.25 -25.81 -11.95
CA ALA A 122 -6.95 -25.17 -11.76
C ALA A 122 -5.86 -26.15 -11.30
N THR A 123 -6.21 -27.13 -10.47
CA THR A 123 -5.29 -28.21 -10.09
C THR A 123 -4.80 -29.02 -11.30
N LEU A 124 -5.64 -29.24 -12.30
CA LEU A 124 -5.27 -30.02 -13.51
C LEU A 124 -4.21 -29.29 -14.35
N VAL A 125 -4.49 -28.06 -14.78
CA VAL A 125 -3.56 -27.33 -15.67
C VAL A 125 -2.26 -26.97 -14.95
N ILE A 126 -2.27 -26.74 -13.63
CA ILE A 126 -1.03 -26.56 -12.87
C ILE A 126 -0.19 -27.85 -12.92
N LYS A 127 -0.80 -29.04 -12.81
CA LYS A 127 -0.06 -30.30 -12.96
C LYS A 127 0.58 -30.41 -14.36
N ASP A 128 -0.22 -30.28 -15.42
CA ASP A 128 0.24 -30.40 -16.81
C ASP A 128 1.31 -29.33 -17.16
N THR A 129 1.15 -28.11 -16.66
CA THR A 129 2.05 -26.98 -16.94
C THR A 129 3.32 -27.02 -16.10
N VAL A 130 3.28 -27.52 -14.87
CA VAL A 130 4.43 -27.45 -13.94
C VAL A 130 5.28 -28.72 -13.90
N GLU A 131 4.74 -29.93 -14.03
CA GLU A 131 5.54 -31.16 -13.81
C GLU A 131 6.79 -31.27 -14.70
N PRO A 132 6.70 -31.22 -16.05
CA PRO A 132 7.91 -31.18 -16.87
C PRO A 132 8.87 -30.01 -16.60
N LEU A 133 8.42 -28.89 -16.04
CA LEU A 133 9.32 -27.77 -15.69
C LEU A 133 10.07 -28.03 -14.37
N LEU A 134 9.49 -28.81 -13.45
CA LEU A 134 10.18 -29.29 -12.26
C LEU A 134 11.26 -30.34 -12.60
N ASP A 135 11.05 -31.12 -13.67
CA ASP A 135 12.08 -32.00 -14.24
C ASP A 135 13.14 -31.19 -15.04
N ASP A 136 12.77 -30.12 -15.77
CA ASP A 136 13.73 -29.25 -16.50
C ASP A 136 14.64 -28.44 -15.56
N TYR A 137 14.08 -27.80 -14.53
CA TYR A 137 14.82 -26.99 -13.53
C TYR A 137 15.39 -27.83 -12.37
N ARG A 138 15.45 -29.18 -12.49
CA ARG A 138 15.83 -30.05 -11.36
C ARG A 138 17.27 -29.76 -10.88
N PRO A 139 17.50 -29.58 -9.57
CA PRO A 139 18.85 -29.51 -9.00
C PRO A 139 19.71 -30.74 -9.27
N SER A 140 21.03 -30.56 -9.34
CA SER A 140 22.01 -31.64 -9.36
C SER A 140 21.84 -32.56 -8.14
N GLY A 141 21.70 -33.86 -8.38
CA GLY A 141 21.40 -34.86 -7.35
C GLY A 141 19.96 -35.38 -7.35
N ILE A 142 19.03 -34.71 -8.03
CA ILE A 142 17.62 -35.13 -8.17
C ILE A 142 17.40 -35.73 -9.56
N SER A 143 16.77 -36.91 -9.60
CA SER A 143 16.48 -37.65 -10.84
C SER A 143 15.06 -37.42 -11.38
N SER A 144 14.09 -37.08 -10.53
CA SER A 144 12.69 -36.78 -10.91
C SER A 144 11.99 -35.97 -9.82
N LEU A 145 11.12 -35.01 -10.22
CA LEU A 145 10.43 -34.08 -9.30
C LEU A 145 8.95 -33.85 -9.72
N LYS A 146 8.02 -34.62 -9.13
CA LYS A 146 6.62 -34.73 -9.62
C LYS A 146 5.57 -34.63 -8.51
N PHE A 147 4.33 -34.26 -8.80
CA PHE A 147 3.26 -34.23 -7.79
C PHE A 147 2.66 -35.63 -7.54
N SER A 148 2.83 -36.15 -6.32
CA SER A 148 1.95 -37.20 -5.80
C SER A 148 0.58 -36.65 -5.40
N LYS A 149 0.52 -35.38 -4.99
CA LYS A 149 -0.73 -34.68 -4.67
C LYS A 149 -0.65 -33.19 -5.01
N LEU A 150 -1.71 -32.67 -5.60
CA LEU A 150 -1.92 -31.24 -5.79
C LEU A 150 -3.40 -30.93 -5.49
N SER A 151 -3.63 -29.87 -4.72
CA SER A 151 -4.96 -29.33 -4.42
C SER A 151 -4.82 -27.90 -3.92
N LEU A 152 -5.68 -27.01 -4.42
CA LEU A 152 -5.72 -25.60 -4.03
C LEU A 152 -6.70 -25.31 -2.88
N GLY A 153 -7.30 -26.33 -2.27
CA GLY A 153 -8.20 -26.14 -1.13
C GLY A 153 -9.53 -25.44 -1.46
N ASN A 154 -10.24 -25.06 -0.40
CA ASN A 154 -11.59 -24.48 -0.40
C ASN A 154 -11.61 -22.97 -0.11
N VAL A 155 -10.50 -22.38 0.35
CA VAL A 155 -10.34 -20.95 0.63
C VAL A 155 -9.94 -20.19 -0.65
N PRO A 156 -10.77 -19.27 -1.16
CA PRO A 156 -10.45 -18.48 -2.34
C PRO A 156 -9.36 -17.42 -2.08
N PRO A 157 -8.67 -16.96 -3.13
CA PRO A 157 -7.91 -15.71 -3.07
C PRO A 157 -8.83 -14.50 -2.90
N LYS A 158 -8.24 -13.41 -2.44
CA LYS A 158 -8.88 -12.11 -2.23
C LYS A 158 -8.18 -11.07 -3.13
N ILE A 159 -8.99 -10.24 -3.77
CA ILE A 159 -8.55 -9.08 -4.54
C ILE A 159 -8.86 -7.84 -3.73
N GLU A 160 -7.86 -7.02 -3.39
CA GLU A 160 -8.08 -5.79 -2.62
C GLU A 160 -8.53 -4.64 -3.53
N GLY A 161 -7.87 -4.49 -4.68
CA GLY A 161 -8.14 -3.44 -5.67
C GLY A 161 -7.72 -3.82 -7.09
N ILE A 162 -8.23 -3.05 -8.05
CA ILE A 162 -7.84 -3.10 -9.47
C ILE A 162 -7.49 -1.70 -9.95
N ARG A 163 -6.39 -1.57 -10.69
CA ARG A 163 -6.00 -0.38 -11.48
C ARG A 163 -6.23 -0.66 -12.96
N VAL A 164 -6.58 0.35 -13.75
CA VAL A 164 -6.53 0.28 -15.23
C VAL A 164 -5.37 1.16 -15.70
N GLN A 165 -4.30 0.54 -16.19
CA GLN A 165 -3.04 1.23 -16.50
C GLN A 165 -3.03 1.85 -17.89
N CYS A 166 -3.43 1.07 -18.90
CA CYS A 166 -3.31 1.48 -20.29
C CYS A 166 -4.41 0.86 -21.15
N LEU A 167 -4.71 1.57 -22.23
CA LEU A 167 -5.95 1.49 -22.97
C LEU A 167 -5.65 1.66 -24.47
N LYS A 168 -4.63 0.96 -24.98
CA LYS A 168 -4.27 0.98 -26.41
C LYS A 168 -5.47 0.55 -27.29
N LYS A 169 -5.42 0.87 -28.59
CA LYS A 169 -6.44 0.38 -29.54
C LYS A 169 -6.37 -1.15 -29.58
N GLY A 170 -7.49 -1.83 -29.37
CA GLY A 170 -7.54 -3.29 -29.27
C GLY A 170 -7.05 -3.90 -27.96
N GLN A 171 -6.63 -3.13 -26.94
CA GLN A 171 -6.13 -3.66 -25.67
C GLN A 171 -6.67 -2.93 -24.43
N LEU A 172 -6.62 -3.63 -23.30
CA LEU A 172 -7.06 -3.20 -21.96
C LEU A 172 -6.13 -3.81 -20.89
N THR A 173 -5.25 -3.01 -20.31
CA THR A 173 -4.30 -3.43 -19.25
C THR A 173 -4.82 -3.08 -17.86
N MET A 174 -4.89 -4.06 -16.98
CA MET A 174 -5.23 -3.92 -15.57
C MET A 174 -4.10 -4.44 -14.68
N ASP A 175 -3.93 -3.84 -13.50
CA ASP A 175 -3.11 -4.40 -12.41
C ASP A 175 -4.02 -4.74 -11.22
N ILE A 176 -3.89 -5.93 -10.66
CA ILE A 176 -4.82 -6.51 -9.67
C ILE A 176 -4.05 -6.87 -8.39
N ASP A 177 -4.42 -6.26 -7.26
CA ASP A 177 -3.78 -6.52 -5.96
C ASP A 177 -4.31 -7.84 -5.37
N PHE A 178 -3.44 -8.86 -5.32
CA PHE A 178 -3.80 -10.25 -5.08
C PHE A 178 -3.22 -10.79 -3.77
N LEU A 179 -4.08 -11.38 -2.95
CA LEU A 179 -3.77 -11.99 -1.66
C LEU A 179 -4.32 -13.42 -1.60
N TRP A 180 -3.51 -14.40 -1.19
CA TRP A 180 -3.97 -15.77 -0.91
C TRP A 180 -3.19 -16.43 0.23
N GLY A 181 -3.87 -17.31 0.96
CA GLY A 181 -3.33 -18.09 2.07
C GLY A 181 -4.33 -19.18 2.47
N GLY A 182 -4.46 -20.21 1.64
CA GLY A 182 -5.56 -21.17 1.68
C GLY A 182 -5.21 -22.56 2.25
N ASP A 183 -6.23 -23.41 2.40
CA ASP A 183 -6.16 -24.82 2.84
C ASP A 183 -5.67 -25.78 1.73
N LEU A 184 -4.65 -25.34 0.99
CA LEU A 184 -3.99 -26.09 -0.07
C LEU A 184 -3.21 -27.31 0.45
N SER A 185 -3.04 -28.29 -0.44
CA SER A 185 -2.36 -29.56 -0.13
C SER A 185 -1.54 -30.01 -1.32
N ILE A 186 -0.26 -29.63 -1.32
CA ILE A 186 0.73 -29.98 -2.34
C ILE A 186 1.70 -31.00 -1.74
N ILE A 187 1.95 -32.10 -2.44
CA ILE A 187 2.98 -33.10 -2.11
C ILE A 187 3.73 -33.44 -3.39
N LEU A 188 5.03 -33.14 -3.40
CA LEU A 188 5.97 -33.57 -4.41
C LEU A 188 6.59 -34.91 -4.01
N VAL A 189 6.99 -35.72 -4.98
CA VAL A 189 7.94 -36.82 -4.81
C VAL A 189 9.27 -36.34 -5.40
N VAL A 190 10.32 -36.45 -4.60
CA VAL A 190 11.69 -36.15 -4.99
C VAL A 190 12.45 -37.46 -5.08
N ASP A 191 12.75 -37.90 -6.29
CA ASP A 191 13.54 -39.11 -6.55
C ASP A 191 15.03 -38.73 -6.57
N ALA A 192 15.70 -38.73 -5.42
CA ALA A 192 17.16 -38.55 -5.36
C ALA A 192 17.88 -39.88 -5.67
N PHE A 193 19.15 -39.83 -6.10
CA PHE A 193 19.93 -41.03 -6.45
C PHE A 193 20.05 -42.10 -5.35
N VAL A 194 19.77 -41.75 -4.08
CA VAL A 194 19.86 -42.63 -2.91
C VAL A 194 18.49 -42.95 -2.30
N ALA A 195 17.46 -42.10 -2.51
CA ALA A 195 16.14 -42.27 -1.90
C ALA A 195 15.04 -41.46 -2.62
N SER A 196 13.83 -42.04 -2.71
CA SER A 196 12.61 -41.31 -3.07
C SER A 196 11.95 -40.75 -1.81
N LEU A 197 11.79 -39.43 -1.71
CA LEU A 197 11.16 -38.77 -0.56
C LEU A 197 9.92 -37.93 -0.96
N PRO A 198 8.73 -38.19 -0.39
CA PRO A 198 7.58 -37.32 -0.54
C PRO A 198 7.72 -36.06 0.35
N ILE A 199 7.81 -34.88 -0.27
CA ILE A 199 7.84 -33.58 0.41
C ILE A 199 6.49 -32.90 0.30
N GLN A 200 5.84 -32.66 1.44
CA GLN A 200 4.64 -31.85 1.54
C GLN A 200 5.01 -30.37 1.66
N LEU A 201 4.37 -29.52 0.86
CA LEU A 201 4.41 -28.06 1.02
C LEU A 201 3.11 -27.63 1.72
N LYS A 202 3.25 -26.87 2.82
CA LYS A 202 2.16 -26.35 3.64
C LYS A 202 2.26 -24.83 3.79
N ASP A 203 1.22 -24.25 4.40
CA ASP A 203 1.23 -22.90 4.95
C ASP A 203 1.54 -21.80 3.89
N LEU A 204 1.25 -22.10 2.62
CA LEU A 204 1.60 -21.27 1.47
C LEU A 204 0.76 -19.98 1.44
N GLN A 205 1.44 -18.85 1.52
CA GLN A 205 0.87 -17.52 1.37
C GLN A 205 1.46 -16.83 0.15
N VAL A 206 0.65 -16.00 -0.53
CA VAL A 206 1.01 -15.32 -1.78
C VAL A 206 0.47 -13.90 -1.72
N PHE A 207 1.37 -12.91 -1.79
CA PHE A 207 1.05 -11.48 -1.82
C PHE A 207 1.72 -10.86 -3.04
N THR A 208 0.95 -10.34 -4.00
CA THR A 208 1.53 -9.77 -5.24
C THR A 208 0.55 -8.90 -6.04
N VAL A 209 1.04 -8.26 -7.10
CA VAL A 209 0.25 -7.55 -8.10
C VAL A 209 0.25 -8.34 -9.41
N ILE A 210 -0.94 -8.75 -9.87
CA ILE A 210 -1.13 -9.44 -11.15
C ILE A 210 -1.47 -8.41 -12.25
N ARG A 211 -0.62 -8.28 -13.26
CA ARG A 211 -0.93 -7.56 -14.50
C ARG A 211 -1.69 -8.46 -15.46
N VAL A 212 -2.84 -7.99 -15.95
CA VAL A 212 -3.70 -8.67 -16.92
C VAL A 212 -3.92 -7.76 -18.12
N ILE A 213 -3.64 -8.23 -19.34
CA ILE A 213 -3.92 -7.50 -20.58
C ILE A 213 -4.95 -8.28 -21.39
N PHE A 214 -6.12 -7.70 -21.61
CA PHE A 214 -7.13 -8.26 -22.49
C PHE A 214 -6.91 -7.71 -23.91
N GLN A 215 -6.62 -8.60 -24.86
CA GLN A 215 -6.69 -8.30 -26.29
C GLN A 215 -8.17 -8.39 -26.70
N LEU A 216 -8.70 -7.30 -27.23
CA LEU A 216 -10.10 -7.15 -27.60
C LEU A 216 -10.34 -7.61 -29.05
N SER A 217 -11.55 -8.07 -29.33
CA SER A 217 -12.03 -8.47 -30.66
C SER A 217 -13.32 -7.75 -31.01
N GLU A 218 -13.54 -7.50 -32.30
CA GLU A 218 -14.82 -7.02 -32.84
C GLU A 218 -15.84 -8.17 -32.98
N GLU A 219 -15.36 -9.43 -33.07
CA GLU A 219 -16.19 -10.63 -33.04
C GLU A 219 -16.45 -11.12 -31.61
N ILE A 220 -17.52 -11.91 -31.41
CA ILE A 220 -17.88 -12.48 -30.10
C ILE A 220 -17.23 -13.88 -29.96
N PRO A 221 -16.45 -14.16 -28.89
CA PRO A 221 -16.23 -13.32 -27.69
C PRO A 221 -15.31 -12.12 -27.94
N CYS A 222 -15.70 -10.95 -27.43
CA CYS A 222 -15.03 -9.66 -27.65
C CYS A 222 -13.63 -9.54 -27.01
N ILE A 223 -13.04 -10.65 -26.57
CA ILE A 223 -11.70 -10.79 -26.02
C ILE A 223 -11.09 -12.00 -26.73
N SER A 224 -10.10 -11.76 -27.58
CA SER A 224 -9.45 -12.79 -28.41
C SER A 224 -8.27 -13.46 -27.70
N ALA A 225 -7.61 -12.75 -26.78
CA ALA A 225 -6.56 -13.31 -25.92
C ALA A 225 -6.48 -12.56 -24.57
N VAL A 226 -5.89 -13.23 -23.57
CA VAL A 226 -5.57 -12.64 -22.26
C VAL A 226 -4.11 -12.91 -21.95
N VAL A 227 -3.35 -11.84 -21.70
CA VAL A 227 -1.97 -11.90 -21.22
C VAL A 227 -1.95 -11.74 -19.71
N VAL A 228 -1.12 -12.51 -19.00
CA VAL A 228 -1.00 -12.44 -17.54
C VAL A 228 0.47 -12.47 -17.11
N ALA A 229 0.85 -11.56 -16.22
CA ALA A 229 2.18 -11.44 -15.61
C ALA A 229 2.05 -10.95 -14.15
N LEU A 230 3.14 -10.99 -13.39
CA LEU A 230 3.29 -10.24 -12.15
C LEU A 230 4.21 -9.04 -12.35
N LEU A 231 4.05 -8.04 -11.49
CA LEU A 231 5.03 -6.96 -11.41
C LEU A 231 6.25 -7.39 -10.58
N ALA A 232 7.44 -6.99 -11.03
CA ALA A 232 8.68 -7.09 -10.25
C ALA A 232 8.64 -6.19 -9.01
N GLU A 233 7.88 -5.09 -9.06
CA GLU A 233 7.68 -4.15 -7.96
C GLU A 233 6.18 -3.88 -7.74
N PRO A 234 5.64 -4.05 -6.51
CA PRO A 234 6.29 -4.64 -5.35
C PRO A 234 6.58 -6.14 -5.56
N LYS A 235 7.76 -6.60 -5.12
CA LYS A 235 8.24 -7.96 -5.37
C LYS A 235 7.23 -9.01 -4.89
N PRO A 236 6.89 -10.04 -5.70
CA PRO A 236 5.99 -11.11 -5.28
C PRO A 236 6.50 -11.83 -4.03
N ARG A 237 5.78 -11.71 -2.91
CA ARG A 237 6.09 -12.44 -1.67
C ARG A 237 5.36 -13.77 -1.67
N ILE A 238 6.12 -14.85 -1.49
CA ILE A 238 5.63 -16.21 -1.39
C ILE A 238 6.31 -16.88 -0.21
N ASP A 239 5.53 -17.17 0.83
CA ASP A 239 6.00 -17.85 2.04
C ASP A 239 5.40 -19.26 2.07
N TYR A 240 6.12 -20.29 2.51
CA TYR A 240 5.60 -21.64 2.74
C TYR A 240 6.48 -22.44 3.72
N THR A 241 6.01 -23.61 4.16
CA THR A 241 6.85 -24.58 4.88
C THR A 241 6.93 -25.91 4.14
N LEU A 242 8.15 -26.44 3.97
CA LEU A 242 8.40 -27.79 3.47
C LEU A 242 8.44 -28.77 4.65
N LYS A 243 7.84 -29.95 4.50
CA LYS A 243 7.81 -31.03 5.50
C LYS A 243 7.84 -32.39 4.81
N ALA A 244 8.84 -33.22 5.07
CA ALA A 244 8.91 -34.58 4.54
C ALA A 244 7.81 -35.48 5.16
N VAL A 245 7.14 -36.30 4.35
CA VAL A 245 6.04 -37.16 4.80
C VAL A 245 6.60 -38.51 5.24
N GLY A 246 6.77 -38.68 6.56
CA GLY A 246 7.27 -39.92 7.17
C GLY A 246 8.75 -39.92 7.57
N GLY A 247 9.44 -38.77 7.49
CA GLY A 247 10.84 -38.63 7.90
C GLY A 247 11.21 -37.18 8.20
N SER A 248 12.47 -36.95 8.58
CA SER A 248 13.02 -35.60 8.75
C SER A 248 13.59 -35.08 7.42
N LEU A 249 13.44 -33.78 7.14
CA LEU A 249 14.12 -33.11 6.03
C LEU A 249 15.65 -33.15 6.16
N THR A 250 16.18 -33.34 7.38
CA THR A 250 17.62 -33.51 7.64
C THR A 250 18.21 -34.79 7.02
N ALA A 251 17.41 -35.65 6.39
CA ALA A 251 17.88 -36.81 5.64
C ALA A 251 18.65 -36.45 4.35
N ILE A 252 18.42 -35.26 3.79
CA ILE A 252 19.18 -34.73 2.64
C ILE A 252 19.49 -33.24 2.92
N PRO A 253 20.72 -32.90 3.39
CA PRO A 253 21.15 -31.52 3.58
C PRO A 253 21.03 -30.68 2.30
N GLY A 254 20.76 -29.38 2.44
CA GLY A 254 20.60 -28.43 1.32
C GLY A 254 19.31 -28.55 0.50
N LEU A 255 18.49 -29.59 0.72
CA LEU A 255 17.31 -29.85 -0.12
C LEU A 255 16.20 -28.80 0.01
N SER A 256 16.09 -28.07 1.12
CA SER A 256 15.14 -26.94 1.22
C SER A 256 15.62 -25.79 0.35
N ASP A 257 16.88 -25.37 0.54
CA ASP A 257 17.48 -24.20 -0.11
C ASP A 257 17.49 -24.38 -1.63
N MET A 258 17.83 -25.58 -2.12
CA MET A 258 17.73 -25.94 -3.54
C MET A 258 16.31 -25.83 -4.10
N ILE A 259 15.28 -26.21 -3.34
CA ILE A 259 13.87 -26.10 -3.77
C ILE A 259 13.44 -24.63 -3.81
N ASP A 260 13.91 -23.82 -2.86
CA ASP A 260 13.53 -22.42 -2.72
C ASP A 260 14.22 -21.53 -3.79
N ASP A 261 15.49 -21.81 -4.12
CA ASP A 261 16.20 -21.23 -5.27
C ASP A 261 15.55 -21.66 -6.61
N THR A 262 15.17 -22.93 -6.73
CA THR A 262 14.45 -23.45 -7.92
C THR A 262 13.11 -22.74 -8.10
N VAL A 263 12.34 -22.61 -7.02
CA VAL A 263 11.05 -21.90 -7.01
C VAL A 263 11.23 -20.43 -7.38
N THR A 264 12.25 -19.76 -6.85
CA THR A 264 12.54 -18.35 -7.14
C THR A 264 13.00 -18.14 -8.59
N SER A 265 13.83 -19.03 -9.12
CA SER A 265 14.28 -18.97 -10.51
C SER A 265 13.13 -19.14 -11.50
N ILE A 266 12.25 -20.14 -11.29
CA ILE A 266 11.03 -20.36 -12.10
C ILE A 266 10.08 -19.14 -12.05
N ILE A 267 10.06 -18.40 -10.94
CA ILE A 267 9.21 -17.22 -10.77
C ILE A 267 9.65 -16.10 -11.70
N THR A 268 10.91 -15.68 -11.60
CA THR A 268 11.45 -14.54 -12.35
C THR A 268 11.49 -14.83 -13.85
N ASP A 269 11.85 -16.05 -14.26
CA ASP A 269 12.14 -16.36 -15.66
C ASP A 269 10.91 -16.63 -16.56
N MET A 270 9.72 -16.72 -15.98
CA MET A 270 8.49 -17.09 -16.69
C MET A 270 7.34 -16.09 -16.53
N LEU A 271 7.31 -15.35 -15.42
CA LEU A 271 6.06 -14.76 -14.91
C LEU A 271 6.23 -13.37 -14.31
N GLU A 272 7.44 -12.96 -13.96
CA GLU A 272 7.78 -11.59 -13.55
C GLU A 272 7.96 -10.72 -14.80
N TRP A 273 7.38 -9.52 -14.82
CA TRP A 273 7.44 -8.64 -15.99
C TRP A 273 8.91 -8.34 -16.37
N PRO A 274 9.33 -8.57 -17.63
CA PRO A 274 8.54 -8.53 -18.86
C PRO A 274 7.93 -9.88 -19.31
N HIS A 275 8.28 -10.99 -18.65
CA HIS A 275 7.79 -12.33 -18.97
C HIS A 275 6.32 -12.49 -18.59
N ARG A 276 5.57 -13.22 -19.43
CA ARG A 276 4.11 -13.23 -19.40
C ARG A 276 3.51 -14.42 -20.14
N ILE A 277 2.41 -14.96 -19.62
CA ILE A 277 1.63 -16.03 -20.28
C ILE A 277 0.59 -15.39 -21.19
N VAL A 278 0.56 -15.77 -22.47
CA VAL A 278 -0.51 -15.40 -23.42
C VAL A 278 -1.50 -16.56 -23.56
N VAL A 279 -2.80 -16.31 -23.34
CA VAL A 279 -3.88 -17.31 -23.40
C VAL A 279 -4.90 -16.89 -24.46
N PRO A 280 -4.93 -17.51 -25.66
CA PRO A 280 -5.96 -17.23 -26.67
C PRO A 280 -7.33 -17.78 -26.24
N LEU A 281 -8.40 -16.99 -26.45
CA LEU A 281 -9.76 -17.29 -25.97
C LEU A 281 -10.70 -17.81 -27.06
N GLY A 282 -10.28 -18.90 -27.70
CA GLY A 282 -11.18 -19.89 -28.29
C GLY A 282 -11.54 -19.73 -29.78
N GLY A 283 -11.28 -20.80 -30.53
CA GLY A 283 -11.99 -21.15 -31.78
C GLY A 283 -11.63 -20.36 -33.05
N VAL A 284 -11.04 -19.17 -32.93
CA VAL A 284 -10.62 -18.32 -34.05
C VAL A 284 -9.09 -18.28 -34.11
N ASP A 285 -8.51 -18.30 -35.31
CA ASP A 285 -7.08 -18.01 -35.49
C ASP A 285 -6.83 -16.52 -35.27
N VAL A 286 -6.18 -16.20 -34.16
CA VAL A 286 -5.87 -14.85 -33.71
C VAL A 286 -4.36 -14.67 -33.78
N ASP A 287 -3.90 -13.60 -34.42
CA ASP A 287 -2.48 -13.24 -34.37
C ASP A 287 -2.13 -12.70 -32.97
N ILE A 288 -1.27 -13.42 -32.26
CA ILE A 288 -0.74 -13.07 -30.94
C ILE A 288 0.69 -12.54 -31.00
N SER A 289 1.26 -12.31 -32.19
CA SER A 289 2.66 -11.93 -32.40
C SER A 289 3.08 -10.59 -31.79
N GLU A 290 2.13 -9.73 -31.39
CA GLU A 290 2.40 -8.50 -30.63
C GLU A 290 2.27 -8.68 -29.10
N LEU A 291 1.69 -9.80 -28.64
CA LEU A 291 1.48 -10.11 -27.23
C LEU A 291 2.65 -10.92 -26.65
N GLU A 292 3.33 -11.73 -27.47
CA GLU A 292 4.52 -12.49 -27.09
C GLU A 292 5.73 -11.57 -26.82
N LEU A 293 6.63 -12.00 -25.94
CA LEU A 293 7.90 -11.30 -25.67
C LEU A 293 8.93 -11.71 -26.71
N LYS A 294 9.73 -10.75 -27.20
CA LYS A 294 10.71 -10.91 -28.28
C LYS A 294 12.08 -10.37 -27.87
N PRO A 295 13.20 -10.90 -28.40
CA PRO A 295 14.51 -10.33 -28.15
C PRO A 295 14.62 -8.93 -28.76
N GLN A 296 15.24 -8.02 -28.02
CA GLN A 296 15.60 -6.68 -28.46
C GLN A 296 17.03 -6.61 -29.00
N GLY A 297 17.91 -7.54 -28.62
CA GLY A 297 19.28 -7.62 -29.13
C GLY A 297 20.21 -8.48 -28.26
N LYS A 298 21.48 -8.56 -28.64
CA LYS A 298 22.54 -9.24 -27.88
C LYS A 298 23.42 -8.23 -27.14
N LEU A 299 23.55 -8.38 -25.83
CA LEU A 299 24.51 -7.64 -25.02
C LEU A 299 25.83 -8.38 -24.97
N THR A 300 26.94 -7.73 -25.33
CA THR A 300 28.28 -8.28 -25.15
C THR A 300 28.87 -7.81 -23.82
N VAL A 301 29.29 -8.74 -22.97
CA VAL A 301 29.85 -8.46 -21.63
C VAL A 301 31.19 -9.18 -21.47
N THR A 302 32.24 -8.44 -21.12
CA THR A 302 33.56 -9.01 -20.78
C THR A 302 33.81 -8.88 -19.28
N ILE A 303 34.06 -10.01 -18.63
CA ILE A 303 34.52 -10.06 -17.25
C ILE A 303 36.04 -9.84 -17.26
N VAL A 304 36.50 -8.68 -16.78
CA VAL A 304 37.92 -8.29 -16.86
C VAL A 304 38.70 -8.92 -15.70
N ARG A 305 38.38 -8.51 -14.47
CA ARG A 305 39.08 -8.89 -13.24
C ARG A 305 38.18 -8.69 -12.03
N ALA A 306 38.53 -9.33 -10.91
CA ALA A 306 38.08 -8.91 -9.59
C ALA A 306 39.28 -8.45 -8.75
N THR A 307 39.01 -7.64 -7.71
CA THR A 307 40.05 -7.19 -6.76
C THR A 307 39.58 -7.34 -5.33
N SER A 308 40.51 -7.60 -4.41
CA SER A 308 40.27 -7.71 -2.96
C SER A 308 39.18 -8.72 -2.57
N LEU A 309 39.08 -9.85 -3.28
CA LEU A 309 38.12 -10.91 -2.93
C LEU A 309 38.44 -11.50 -1.54
N LYS A 310 37.39 -11.77 -0.76
CA LYS A 310 37.53 -12.43 0.55
C LYS A 310 37.84 -13.92 0.35
N ASN A 311 38.97 -14.38 0.85
CA ASN A 311 39.28 -15.81 0.95
C ASN A 311 38.21 -16.58 1.75
N GLN A 312 37.75 -17.73 1.26
CA GLN A 312 36.88 -18.66 1.99
C GLN A 312 37.58 -19.98 2.39
N GLU A 313 38.82 -20.18 1.95
CA GLU A 313 39.64 -21.35 2.26
C GLU A 313 40.34 -21.25 3.64
N LEU A 314 40.75 -22.42 4.16
CA LEU A 314 41.59 -22.54 5.35
C LEU A 314 43.07 -22.83 5.04
N VAL A 315 43.37 -23.41 3.87
CA VAL A 315 44.72 -23.84 3.45
C VAL A 315 44.90 -23.60 1.96
N GLY A 316 45.12 -22.33 1.59
CA GLY A 316 45.14 -21.85 0.22
C GLY A 316 44.55 -20.45 0.14
N LYS A 317 44.39 -19.93 -1.07
CA LYS A 317 43.44 -18.86 -1.38
C LYS A 317 42.34 -19.46 -2.26
N SER A 318 41.15 -18.91 -2.15
CA SER A 318 40.02 -19.17 -3.05
C SER A 318 40.41 -19.28 -4.53
N ASP A 319 39.67 -20.13 -5.23
CA ASP A 319 39.72 -20.43 -6.66
C ASP A 319 38.50 -19.77 -7.34
N PRO A 320 38.47 -18.43 -7.53
CA PRO A 320 37.25 -17.73 -7.89
C PRO A 320 36.85 -17.90 -9.37
N TYR A 321 35.53 -17.87 -9.57
CA TYR A 321 34.90 -17.68 -10.87
C TYR A 321 33.65 -16.78 -10.76
N VAL A 322 33.24 -16.22 -11.89
CA VAL A 322 32.02 -15.42 -12.05
C VAL A 322 30.99 -16.15 -12.89
N VAL A 323 29.75 -16.17 -12.41
CA VAL A 323 28.54 -16.49 -13.17
C VAL A 323 27.83 -15.20 -13.52
N LEU A 324 27.39 -15.04 -14.76
CA LEU A 324 26.60 -13.89 -15.20
C LEU A 324 25.36 -14.31 -16.01
N TYR A 325 24.28 -13.55 -15.86
CA TYR A 325 23.00 -13.81 -16.53
C TYR A 325 22.08 -12.57 -16.55
N VAL A 326 21.30 -12.44 -17.63
CA VAL A 326 20.06 -11.63 -17.63
C VAL A 326 18.87 -12.48 -17.14
N ARG A 327 18.87 -13.78 -17.45
CA ARG A 327 17.81 -14.75 -17.16
C ARG A 327 18.35 -15.93 -16.33
N PRO A 328 17.80 -16.26 -15.14
CA PRO A 328 18.27 -17.36 -14.28
C PRO A 328 18.53 -18.72 -14.97
N VAL A 329 17.82 -19.06 -16.04
CA VAL A 329 18.02 -20.28 -16.87
C VAL A 329 19.29 -20.19 -17.73
N PHE A 330 19.61 -19.00 -18.25
CA PHE A 330 20.69 -18.79 -19.20
C PHE A 330 21.93 -18.20 -18.49
N LYS A 331 22.44 -18.95 -17.51
CA LYS A 331 23.69 -18.68 -16.81
C LYS A 331 24.90 -19.10 -17.64
N VAL A 332 25.88 -18.21 -17.75
CA VAL A 332 27.21 -18.52 -18.30
C VAL A 332 28.28 -18.34 -17.21
N LYS A 333 29.30 -19.20 -17.24
CA LYS A 333 30.39 -19.26 -16.24
C LYS A 333 31.72 -18.91 -16.90
N THR A 334 32.55 -18.14 -16.21
CA THR A 334 33.98 -17.94 -16.54
C THR A 334 34.81 -19.15 -16.15
N LYS A 335 36.05 -19.21 -16.62
CA LYS A 335 37.06 -20.14 -16.10
C LYS A 335 37.36 -19.83 -14.62
N VAL A 336 37.75 -20.87 -13.92
CA VAL A 336 38.31 -20.79 -12.56
C VAL A 336 39.72 -20.25 -12.64
N VAL A 337 40.16 -19.51 -11.63
CA VAL A 337 41.52 -18.94 -11.54
C VAL A 337 42.12 -19.28 -10.18
N ASP A 338 42.87 -20.37 -10.15
CA ASP A 338 43.37 -21.04 -8.95
C ASP A 338 44.23 -20.12 -8.04
N ASP A 339 44.10 -20.28 -6.72
CA ASP A 339 44.88 -19.64 -5.65
C ASP A 339 44.96 -18.10 -5.75
N ASN A 340 43.88 -17.40 -6.14
CA ASN A 340 43.95 -15.98 -6.52
C ASN A 340 42.78 -15.10 -6.06
N LEU A 341 43.03 -14.18 -5.13
CA LEU A 341 42.05 -13.19 -4.63
C LEU A 341 41.92 -11.92 -5.51
N ASN A 342 42.72 -11.81 -6.58
CA ASN A 342 42.65 -10.74 -7.58
C ASN A 342 42.68 -11.35 -9.00
N PRO A 343 41.71 -12.21 -9.34
CA PRO A 343 41.68 -12.94 -10.61
C PRO A 343 41.50 -12.01 -11.81
N VAL A 344 42.07 -12.39 -12.94
CA VAL A 344 41.94 -11.71 -14.23
C VAL A 344 41.48 -12.74 -15.26
N TRP A 345 40.26 -12.58 -15.76
CA TRP A 345 39.63 -13.52 -16.69
C TRP A 345 39.76 -13.04 -18.14
N ASN A 346 39.40 -11.78 -18.40
CA ASN A 346 39.26 -11.20 -19.74
C ASN A 346 38.35 -12.02 -20.69
N GLU A 347 37.33 -12.68 -20.15
CA GLU A 347 36.42 -13.54 -20.93
C GLU A 347 35.13 -12.82 -21.32
N THR A 348 34.73 -12.97 -22.58
CA THR A 348 33.61 -12.26 -23.21
C THR A 348 32.45 -13.20 -23.50
N PHE A 349 31.24 -12.74 -23.19
CA PHE A 349 29.99 -13.49 -23.34
C PHE A 349 28.93 -12.66 -24.06
N GLU A 350 28.10 -13.32 -24.87
CA GLU A 350 26.87 -12.75 -25.42
C GLU A 350 25.68 -13.13 -24.53
N LEU A 351 24.86 -12.15 -24.13
CA LEU A 351 23.63 -12.35 -23.37
C LEU A 351 22.44 -11.77 -24.14
N LEU A 352 21.35 -12.53 -24.25
CA LEU A 352 20.13 -12.07 -24.92
C LEU A 352 19.36 -11.08 -24.02
N ALA A 353 19.01 -9.92 -24.56
CA ALA A 353 18.16 -8.93 -23.92
C ALA A 353 16.77 -8.93 -24.57
N GLU A 354 15.71 -8.96 -23.77
CA GLU A 354 14.31 -9.04 -24.22
C GLU A 354 13.50 -7.81 -23.80
N ASP A 355 13.90 -7.14 -22.72
CA ASP A 355 13.40 -5.80 -22.37
C ASP A 355 14.48 -4.91 -21.76
N LYS A 356 14.96 -3.92 -22.54
CA LYS A 356 15.94 -2.93 -22.06
C LYS A 356 15.37 -2.00 -20.98
N GLU A 357 14.05 -1.84 -20.88
CA GLU A 357 13.44 -0.94 -19.88
C GLU A 357 13.42 -1.54 -18.48
N THR A 358 13.28 -2.87 -18.33
CA THR A 358 13.06 -3.51 -17.02
C THR A 358 14.06 -4.60 -16.64
N GLN A 359 14.78 -5.22 -17.58
CA GLN A 359 15.74 -6.29 -17.25
C GLN A 359 17.07 -5.74 -16.71
N SER A 360 17.89 -6.62 -16.15
CA SER A 360 19.21 -6.31 -15.60
C SER A 360 20.15 -7.51 -15.76
N ILE A 361 21.44 -7.25 -15.86
CA ILE A 361 22.48 -8.27 -15.71
C ILE A 361 22.70 -8.51 -14.21
N ASN A 362 22.80 -9.77 -13.81
CA ASN A 362 23.22 -10.19 -12.49
C ASN A 362 24.58 -10.88 -12.59
N PHE A 363 25.45 -10.61 -11.62
CA PHE A 363 26.79 -11.19 -11.50
C PHE A 363 26.90 -11.84 -10.13
N GLU A 364 27.36 -13.09 -10.10
CA GLU A 364 27.54 -13.88 -8.90
C GLU A 364 28.98 -14.43 -8.87
N VAL A 365 29.75 -14.08 -7.85
CA VAL A 365 31.14 -14.55 -7.69
C VAL A 365 31.15 -15.70 -6.70
N TYR A 366 31.74 -16.81 -7.10
CA TYR A 366 31.86 -18.05 -6.35
C TYR A 366 33.31 -18.49 -6.23
N ASP A 367 33.58 -19.29 -5.21
CA ASP A 367 34.81 -20.02 -4.93
C ASP A 367 34.57 -21.50 -5.31
N GLU A 368 35.40 -22.13 -6.15
CA GLU A 368 35.17 -23.53 -6.57
C GLU A 368 35.70 -24.54 -5.54
N ASP A 369 34.83 -25.42 -5.04
CA ASP A 369 35.19 -26.41 -4.01
C ASP A 369 35.23 -27.83 -4.59
N ASN A 370 36.42 -28.31 -4.96
CA ASN A 370 36.63 -29.67 -5.51
C ASN A 370 36.08 -30.85 -4.67
N LEU A 371 35.66 -30.62 -3.42
CA LEU A 371 35.09 -31.63 -2.50
C LEU A 371 33.83 -31.16 -1.74
N GLN A 372 33.30 -29.95 -2.01
CA GLN A 372 32.11 -29.41 -1.32
C GLN A 372 31.19 -28.68 -2.33
N GLN A 373 30.33 -27.78 -1.87
CA GLN A 373 29.50 -26.92 -2.72
C GLN A 373 30.10 -25.51 -2.76
N ASP A 374 30.37 -25.04 -3.97
CA ASP A 374 31.00 -23.75 -4.28
C ASP A 374 30.50 -22.57 -3.43
N LYS A 375 31.42 -21.90 -2.72
CA LYS A 375 31.07 -20.87 -1.74
C LYS A 375 30.85 -19.51 -2.39
N LYS A 376 29.63 -18.97 -2.28
CA LYS A 376 29.25 -17.66 -2.82
C LYS A 376 29.97 -16.51 -2.11
N MET A 377 30.87 -15.84 -2.82
CA MET A 377 31.73 -14.76 -2.31
C MET A 377 30.98 -13.42 -2.26
N GLY A 378 30.21 -13.09 -3.30
CA GLY A 378 29.40 -11.87 -3.39
C GLY A 378 28.62 -11.73 -4.70
N VAL A 379 27.80 -10.68 -4.79
CA VAL A 379 26.91 -10.42 -5.94
C VAL A 379 26.92 -8.96 -6.38
N ALA A 380 26.63 -8.71 -7.66
CA ALA A 380 26.36 -7.38 -8.21
C ALA A 380 25.23 -7.44 -9.26
N LYS A 381 24.60 -6.29 -9.53
CA LYS A 381 23.52 -6.13 -10.53
C LYS A 381 23.75 -4.83 -11.32
N LEU A 382 23.43 -4.85 -12.62
CA LEU A 382 23.55 -3.70 -13.52
C LEU A 382 22.30 -3.59 -14.41
N SER A 383 21.60 -2.46 -14.35
CA SER A 383 20.36 -2.23 -15.11
C SER A 383 20.62 -2.11 -16.60
N LEU A 384 19.81 -2.73 -17.46
CA LEU A 384 19.94 -2.56 -18.91
C LEU A 384 19.61 -1.13 -19.36
N GLN A 385 18.76 -0.41 -18.62
CA GLN A 385 18.40 0.99 -18.91
C GLN A 385 19.60 1.95 -18.76
N GLU A 386 20.53 1.64 -17.86
CA GLU A 386 21.74 2.45 -17.62
C GLU A 386 22.84 2.24 -18.69
N LEU A 387 22.69 1.22 -19.55
CA LEU A 387 23.67 0.88 -20.57
C LEU A 387 23.56 1.83 -21.77
N LYS A 388 24.57 2.68 -21.94
CA LYS A 388 24.67 3.55 -23.11
C LYS A 388 24.85 2.71 -24.39
N PRO A 389 24.14 3.04 -25.49
CA PRO A 389 24.40 2.42 -26.79
C PRO A 389 25.75 2.86 -27.35
N GLU A 390 26.23 2.15 -28.39
CA GLU A 390 27.28 2.59 -29.32
C GLU A 390 28.70 2.82 -28.73
N ALA A 391 28.93 2.57 -27.44
CA ALA A 391 30.24 2.70 -26.81
C ALA A 391 30.54 1.57 -25.81
N THR A 392 31.68 0.91 -25.97
CA THR A 392 32.18 -0.05 -24.98
C THR A 392 32.66 0.69 -23.74
N LYS A 393 32.17 0.32 -22.55
CA LYS A 393 32.43 1.06 -21.30
C LYS A 393 32.92 0.14 -20.18
N GLU A 394 34.01 0.52 -19.50
CA GLU A 394 34.47 -0.12 -18.25
C GLU A 394 33.63 0.38 -17.07
N MET A 395 33.24 -0.54 -16.18
CA MET A 395 32.57 -0.25 -14.92
C MET A 395 33.11 -1.15 -13.81
N GLU A 396 33.36 -0.55 -12.65
CA GLU A 396 33.67 -1.26 -11.41
C GLU A 396 32.38 -1.42 -10.59
N LEU A 397 32.05 -2.66 -10.25
CA LEU A 397 30.87 -3.04 -9.47
C LEU A 397 31.33 -3.54 -8.10
N LYS A 398 30.81 -2.97 -7.00
CA LYS A 398 31.10 -3.46 -5.65
C LYS A 398 30.30 -4.73 -5.35
N LEU A 399 30.95 -5.73 -4.77
CA LEU A 399 30.31 -6.99 -4.43
C LEU A 399 29.54 -6.88 -3.10
N LEU A 400 28.26 -7.21 -3.12
CA LEU A 400 27.36 -7.21 -1.99
C LEU A 400 27.16 -8.62 -1.43
N SER A 401 26.61 -8.71 -0.22
CA SER A 401 26.17 -9.98 0.40
C SER A 401 24.79 -10.46 -0.08
N SER A 402 23.96 -9.54 -0.60
CA SER A 402 22.62 -9.77 -1.13
C SER A 402 22.32 -8.70 -2.18
N LEU A 403 21.40 -8.98 -3.12
CA LEU A 403 20.85 -7.97 -4.04
C LEU A 403 19.72 -7.14 -3.42
N ASP A 404 19.15 -7.58 -2.30
CA ASP A 404 18.22 -6.79 -1.49
C ASP A 404 19.02 -5.90 -0.53
N THR A 405 19.15 -4.62 -0.87
CA THR A 405 19.93 -3.63 -0.11
C THR A 405 19.33 -3.27 1.25
N LEU A 406 18.04 -3.52 1.49
CA LEU A 406 17.38 -3.33 2.79
C LEU A 406 17.70 -4.50 3.74
N SER A 407 18.00 -5.68 3.21
CA SER A 407 18.39 -6.87 3.99
C SER A 407 19.84 -6.87 4.50
N ILE A 408 20.71 -5.97 4.00
CA ILE A 408 22.17 -6.01 4.24
C ILE A 408 22.52 -5.56 5.66
N LYS A 409 22.53 -6.52 6.59
CA LYS A 409 23.05 -6.35 7.96
C LYS A 409 24.58 -6.35 8.05
N ASP A 410 25.27 -6.87 7.03
CA ASP A 410 26.72 -7.03 7.02
C ASP A 410 27.40 -6.04 6.06
N LYS A 411 28.13 -5.05 6.61
CA LYS A 411 28.85 -4.01 5.86
C LYS A 411 30.31 -4.38 5.51
N LYS A 412 30.72 -5.64 5.69
CA LYS A 412 32.07 -6.09 5.30
C LYS A 412 32.31 -5.89 3.80
N ASP A 413 33.51 -5.41 3.47
CA ASP A 413 34.00 -5.42 2.09
C ASP A 413 34.15 -6.87 1.59
N ARG A 414 33.90 -7.06 0.29
CA ARG A 414 33.95 -8.34 -0.43
C ARG A 414 34.74 -8.22 -1.73
N GLY A 415 35.32 -7.05 -2.01
CA GLY A 415 36.02 -6.74 -3.24
C GLY A 415 35.13 -6.10 -4.31
N SER A 416 35.74 -5.85 -5.46
CA SER A 416 35.09 -5.29 -6.64
C SER A 416 35.27 -6.17 -7.87
N LEU A 417 34.31 -6.09 -8.80
CA LEU A 417 34.32 -6.75 -10.09
C LEU A 417 34.40 -5.69 -11.20
N THR A 418 35.43 -5.75 -12.03
CA THR A 418 35.58 -4.91 -13.22
C THR A 418 34.96 -5.61 -14.43
N VAL A 419 34.02 -4.94 -15.09
CA VAL A 419 33.37 -5.43 -16.32
C VAL A 419 33.47 -4.39 -17.44
N LEU A 420 33.61 -4.86 -18.67
CA LEU A 420 33.35 -4.08 -19.89
C LEU A 420 32.02 -4.54 -20.47
N TYR A 421 31.19 -3.63 -20.97
CA TYR A 421 30.00 -4.00 -21.74
C TYR A 421 29.92 -3.23 -23.06
N HIS A 422 29.21 -3.81 -24.03
CA HIS A 422 28.78 -3.17 -25.27
C HIS A 422 27.29 -3.46 -25.50
N SER A 423 26.45 -2.41 -25.47
CA SER A 423 25.01 -2.52 -25.76
C SER A 423 24.77 -2.61 -27.27
N PHE A 424 23.91 -3.53 -27.69
CA PHE A 424 23.50 -3.72 -29.09
C PHE A 424 23.09 -2.41 -29.79
N THR A 425 23.40 -2.38 -31.08
CA THR A 425 22.99 -1.40 -32.08
C THR A 425 21.61 -1.72 -32.65
N LYS A 426 21.07 -0.83 -33.50
CA LYS A 426 19.78 -1.04 -34.19
C LYS A 426 19.88 -2.11 -35.27
N GLU A 427 21.03 -2.21 -35.89
CA GLU A 427 21.37 -3.16 -36.94
C GLU A 427 21.39 -4.58 -36.37
N GLU A 428 22.02 -4.78 -35.21
CA GLU A 428 22.02 -6.06 -34.47
C GLU A 428 20.63 -6.41 -33.92
N GLN A 429 19.87 -5.42 -33.47
CA GLN A 429 18.46 -5.58 -33.07
C GLN A 429 17.58 -6.10 -34.22
N LEU A 430 17.77 -5.61 -35.45
CA LEU A 430 17.05 -6.09 -36.62
C LEU A 430 17.47 -7.52 -37.03
N VAL A 431 18.75 -7.87 -36.87
CA VAL A 431 19.23 -9.24 -37.12
C VAL A 431 18.60 -10.23 -36.13
N ALA A 432 18.62 -9.93 -34.83
CA ALA A 432 18.05 -10.80 -33.80
C ALA A 432 16.53 -11.03 -34.00
N LEU A 433 15.79 -10.01 -34.43
CA LEU A 433 14.37 -10.11 -34.72
C LEU A 433 14.05 -10.98 -35.95
N GLU A 434 14.88 -10.91 -37.01
CA GLU A 434 14.70 -11.73 -38.21
C GLU A 434 15.14 -13.20 -37.98
N GLU A 435 16.10 -13.46 -37.09
CA GLU A 435 16.44 -14.81 -36.63
C GLU A 435 15.28 -15.44 -35.83
N GLU A 436 14.67 -14.72 -34.88
CA GLU A 436 13.47 -15.18 -34.18
C GLU A 436 12.34 -15.48 -35.16
N LYS A 437 12.08 -14.58 -36.11
CA LYS A 437 11.01 -14.73 -37.11
C LYS A 437 11.18 -16.01 -37.94
N ARG A 438 12.39 -16.34 -38.39
CA ARG A 438 12.67 -17.62 -39.08
C ARG A 438 12.42 -18.83 -38.18
N ALA A 439 12.81 -18.76 -36.91
CA ALA A 439 12.53 -19.82 -35.93
C ALA A 439 11.02 -19.98 -35.69
N LEU A 440 10.26 -18.89 -35.65
CA LEU A 440 8.80 -18.89 -35.51
C LEU A 440 8.09 -19.47 -36.75
N GLU A 441 8.54 -19.12 -37.95
CA GLU A 441 8.01 -19.67 -39.21
C GLU A 441 8.30 -21.18 -39.34
N ALA A 442 9.50 -21.64 -38.96
CA ALA A 442 9.81 -23.07 -38.87
C ALA A 442 8.95 -23.80 -37.84
N ARG A 443 8.74 -23.18 -36.67
CA ARG A 443 7.85 -23.66 -35.59
C ARG A 443 6.38 -23.71 -36.01
N LYS A 444 5.95 -22.83 -36.93
CA LYS A 444 4.61 -22.85 -37.54
C LYS A 444 4.45 -24.02 -38.51
N LYS A 445 5.41 -24.24 -39.42
CA LYS A 445 5.42 -25.43 -40.30
C LYS A 445 5.33 -26.74 -39.53
N LEU A 446 6.15 -26.92 -38.49
CA LEU A 446 6.15 -28.13 -37.65
C LEU A 446 4.83 -28.35 -36.87
N LYS A 447 4.04 -27.29 -36.66
CA LYS A 447 2.70 -27.36 -36.07
C LYS A 447 1.66 -27.75 -37.14
N ASP A 448 1.73 -27.15 -38.32
CA ASP A 448 0.81 -27.37 -39.45
C ASP A 448 1.00 -28.76 -40.08
N GLU A 449 2.22 -29.32 -40.03
CA GLU A 449 2.56 -30.71 -40.38
C GLU A 449 2.05 -31.74 -39.35
N GLY A 450 1.39 -31.31 -38.26
CA GLY A 450 0.78 -32.18 -37.24
C GLY A 450 1.77 -32.85 -36.28
N VAL A 451 3.06 -32.52 -36.37
CA VAL A 451 4.15 -33.14 -35.58
C VAL A 451 4.15 -32.67 -34.11
N ILE A 452 3.50 -31.54 -33.79
CA ILE A 452 3.53 -30.92 -32.45
C ILE A 452 2.11 -30.83 -31.84
N GLY A 453 1.87 -31.64 -30.80
CA GLY A 453 0.72 -31.51 -29.91
C GLY A 453 0.96 -30.52 -28.76
N SER A 454 -0.07 -29.73 -28.44
CA SER A 454 -0.27 -28.96 -27.19
C SER A 454 0.98 -28.47 -26.42
N THR A 455 1.50 -27.31 -26.83
CA THR A 455 2.08 -26.30 -25.93
C THR A 455 3.36 -26.63 -25.13
N LYS A 456 4.01 -27.79 -25.27
CA LYS A 456 5.21 -28.11 -24.45
C LYS A 456 6.48 -28.63 -25.14
N ALA A 457 6.44 -29.00 -26.42
CA ALA A 457 7.57 -29.68 -27.08
C ALA A 457 8.77 -28.81 -27.53
N VAL A 458 8.95 -27.58 -27.00
CA VAL A 458 9.86 -26.57 -27.61
C VAL A 458 10.97 -26.03 -26.70
N ILE A 459 10.79 -25.97 -25.37
CA ILE A 459 11.79 -25.38 -24.46
C ILE A 459 13.14 -26.10 -24.60
N GLY A 460 13.14 -27.43 -24.51
CA GLY A 460 14.34 -28.27 -24.70
C GLY A 460 14.88 -28.40 -26.14
N ARG A 461 14.38 -27.64 -27.12
CA ARG A 461 14.86 -27.74 -28.52
C ARG A 461 15.24 -26.41 -29.20
N ALA A 462 14.74 -25.27 -28.73
CA ALA A 462 15.21 -23.96 -29.19
C ALA A 462 16.65 -23.66 -28.72
N ALA A 463 16.99 -24.04 -27.49
CA ALA A 463 18.34 -23.85 -26.92
C ALA A 463 19.46 -24.53 -27.74
N SER A 464 19.13 -25.57 -28.51
CA SER A 464 20.10 -26.31 -29.35
C SER A 464 20.47 -25.61 -30.67
N LEU A 465 19.81 -24.49 -31.03
CA LEU A 465 19.99 -23.82 -32.33
C LEU A 465 20.53 -22.39 -32.25
N VAL A 466 20.70 -21.84 -31.04
CA VAL A 466 21.42 -20.57 -30.80
C VAL A 466 22.65 -20.80 -29.88
N GLY A 467 22.94 -22.07 -29.55
CA GLY A 467 24.03 -22.48 -28.65
C GLY A 467 25.32 -22.96 -29.32
N SER A 468 25.37 -23.11 -30.65
CA SER A 468 26.59 -23.50 -31.38
C SER A 468 27.51 -22.30 -31.65
N GLY A 469 27.80 -21.53 -30.60
CA GLY A 469 28.64 -20.32 -30.61
C GLY A 469 30.00 -20.52 -29.94
N VAL A 470 30.41 -21.76 -29.64
CA VAL A 470 31.76 -22.05 -29.14
C VAL A 470 32.75 -21.84 -30.28
N GLY A 471 33.31 -20.64 -30.36
CA GLY A 471 34.41 -20.35 -31.27
C GLY A 471 35.63 -21.19 -30.91
N MET A 472 36.15 -21.94 -31.89
CA MET A 472 37.54 -22.40 -31.82
C MET A 472 38.43 -21.16 -31.76
N VAL A 473 39.08 -20.93 -30.63
CA VAL A 473 40.22 -19.99 -30.56
C VAL A 473 41.42 -20.71 -31.17
N ASP A 474 41.49 -20.69 -32.50
CA ASP A 474 42.73 -21.01 -33.21
C ASP A 474 43.73 -19.89 -32.87
N THR A 475 44.70 -20.19 -32.00
CA THR A 475 45.76 -19.23 -31.63
C THR A 475 46.70 -19.06 -32.81
N GLY A 476 46.46 -18.03 -33.62
CA GLY A 476 47.27 -17.78 -34.81
C GLY A 476 48.75 -17.52 -34.48
N ILE A 477 49.65 -18.21 -35.18
CA ILE A 477 51.03 -17.77 -35.41
C ILE A 477 51.55 -18.32 -36.74
N VAL A 478 52.54 -17.60 -37.28
CA VAL A 478 53.30 -17.75 -38.53
C VAL A 478 53.65 -19.21 -38.91
N ALA A 479 53.68 -19.46 -40.22
CA ALA A 479 54.00 -20.76 -40.80
C ALA A 479 55.45 -21.25 -40.57
N GLY A 480 55.58 -22.53 -40.19
CA GLY A 480 56.55 -23.45 -40.79
C GLY A 480 57.91 -23.66 -40.12
N ALA A 481 58.07 -24.79 -39.41
CA ALA A 481 59.31 -25.58 -39.36
C ALA A 481 59.06 -27.05 -38.91
N ASP A 482 59.66 -27.98 -39.66
CA ASP A 482 60.19 -29.32 -39.31
C ASP A 482 59.61 -30.24 -38.22
N LEU A 483 59.15 -31.41 -38.68
CA LEU A 483 59.69 -32.76 -38.38
C LEU A 483 60.45 -33.03 -37.06
N VAL A 484 59.88 -33.90 -36.21
CA VAL A 484 60.58 -35.04 -35.56
C VAL A 484 59.64 -36.26 -35.50
N GLN A 485 60.18 -37.49 -35.45
CA GLN A 485 59.44 -38.77 -35.55
C GLN A 485 59.79 -39.73 -34.38
N THR A 486 58.92 -40.73 -34.10
CA THR A 486 59.08 -41.87 -33.15
C THR A 486 59.00 -41.53 -31.64
N GLY A 487 58.60 -42.44 -30.73
CA GLY A 487 58.02 -43.80 -30.85
C GLY A 487 58.15 -44.62 -29.55
N VAL A 488 57.37 -45.72 -29.40
CA VAL A 488 57.48 -46.81 -28.35
C VAL A 488 57.23 -46.34 -26.89
N GLY A 489 56.27 -46.84 -26.10
CA GLY A 489 56.08 -48.21 -25.55
C GLY A 489 56.55 -48.25 -24.07
N ALA A 490 56.04 -49.05 -23.12
CA ALA A 490 55.03 -50.13 -23.10
C ALA A 490 54.24 -50.07 -21.75
N GLY A 491 53.03 -50.63 -21.60
CA GLY A 491 52.75 -52.04 -21.24
C GLY A 491 51.99 -52.10 -19.88
N VAL A 492 51.31 -53.16 -19.41
CA VAL A 492 50.99 -54.54 -19.87
C VAL A 492 49.66 -54.98 -19.17
N GLY A 493 48.80 -55.83 -19.78
CA GLY A 493 47.70 -56.48 -19.02
C GLY A 493 46.63 -57.27 -19.81
N LEU A 494 46.28 -58.49 -19.33
CA LEU A 494 45.25 -59.43 -19.85
C LEU A 494 44.51 -60.05 -18.62
N VAL A 495 43.41 -60.82 -18.62
CA VAL A 495 42.62 -61.66 -19.57
C VAL A 495 41.13 -61.57 -19.10
N GLY A 496 40.04 -61.77 -19.85
CA GLY A 496 39.81 -62.13 -21.27
C GLY A 496 38.77 -63.27 -21.45
N SER A 497 37.47 -63.04 -21.24
CA SER A 497 36.35 -64.02 -21.37
C SER A 497 34.97 -63.33 -21.37
N GLY A 498 33.84 -63.95 -21.75
CA GLY A 498 33.63 -65.26 -22.40
C GLY A 498 32.22 -65.88 -22.14
N LEU A 499 31.51 -66.29 -23.20
CA LEU A 499 30.19 -67.00 -23.25
C LEU A 499 28.95 -66.22 -22.72
N GLY A 500 27.71 -66.41 -23.22
CA GLY A 500 27.23 -67.18 -24.39
C GLY A 500 25.67 -67.23 -24.50
N ALA A 501 25.14 -67.58 -25.69
CA ALA A 501 23.70 -67.66 -26.09
C ALA A 501 22.91 -66.31 -26.08
N GLY A 502 21.82 -66.08 -26.85
CA GLY A 502 21.02 -66.89 -27.78
C GLY A 502 19.51 -66.74 -27.44
N ALA A 503 18.51 -66.62 -28.34
CA ALA A 503 18.43 -66.60 -29.83
C ALA A 503 17.52 -65.42 -30.29
N GLY A 504 17.29 -65.12 -31.58
CA GLY A 504 16.24 -65.70 -32.45
C GLY A 504 14.87 -64.99 -32.29
N ILE A 505 13.99 -64.80 -33.29
CA ILE A 505 13.99 -65.18 -34.73
C ILE A 505 12.88 -64.38 -35.47
N VAL A 506 13.08 -63.98 -36.75
CA VAL A 506 12.07 -63.63 -37.83
C VAL A 506 10.95 -62.58 -37.54
N GLY A 507 10.55 -61.67 -38.46
CA GLY A 507 11.07 -61.31 -39.79
C GLY A 507 10.03 -61.26 -40.93
N SER A 508 9.53 -60.07 -41.31
CA SER A 508 8.85 -59.78 -42.59
C SER A 508 8.55 -58.28 -42.72
N GLY A 509 8.65 -57.59 -43.87
CA GLY A 509 9.24 -57.97 -45.16
C GLY A 509 8.57 -57.25 -46.36
N VAL A 510 9.38 -56.66 -47.26
CA VAL A 510 9.01 -56.07 -48.59
C VAL A 510 8.14 -54.79 -48.54
N GLY A 511 8.33 -53.76 -49.39
CA GLY A 511 9.42 -53.48 -50.35
C GLY A 511 8.99 -52.64 -51.57
N ALA A 512 9.95 -51.92 -52.17
CA ALA A 512 9.88 -51.10 -53.40
C ALA A 512 8.97 -49.84 -53.40
N GLY A 513 9.32 -48.74 -54.09
CA GLY A 513 10.58 -48.40 -54.77
C GLY A 513 10.42 -47.37 -55.90
N ALA A 514 11.56 -46.77 -56.35
CA ALA A 514 11.74 -46.00 -57.60
C ALA A 514 10.98 -44.64 -57.72
N ASP A 515 11.46 -43.60 -58.44
CA ASP A 515 12.82 -43.28 -58.93
C ASP A 515 12.93 -41.79 -59.40
N LEU A 516 14.16 -41.34 -59.72
CA LEU A 516 14.63 -40.45 -60.83
C LEU A 516 13.73 -39.34 -61.47
N VAL A 517 14.22 -38.21 -62.01
CA VAL A 517 15.48 -37.43 -61.87
C VAL A 517 15.41 -36.09 -62.66
N GLN A 518 16.16 -35.06 -62.24
CA GLN A 518 16.93 -34.04 -63.02
C GLN A 518 16.32 -33.09 -64.11
N THR A 519 16.99 -31.94 -64.29
CA THR A 519 16.99 -30.95 -65.42
C THR A 519 15.78 -30.00 -65.61
N GLY A 520 15.94 -28.76 -66.12
CA GLY A 520 17.16 -27.94 -66.29
C GLY A 520 17.09 -26.80 -67.34
N VAL A 521 17.83 -25.69 -67.10
CA VAL A 521 18.38 -24.69 -68.08
C VAL A 521 17.40 -23.72 -68.82
N GLY A 522 17.80 -22.44 -69.02
CA GLY A 522 17.28 -21.58 -70.11
C GLY A 522 17.28 -20.04 -69.90
N ALA A 523 18.26 -19.31 -70.45
CA ALA A 523 18.44 -17.84 -70.30
C ALA A 523 17.70 -16.95 -71.34
N GLY A 524 17.64 -15.60 -71.15
CA GLY A 524 17.62 -14.65 -72.29
C GLY A 524 17.04 -13.22 -72.17
N VAL A 525 17.92 -12.20 -72.04
CA VAL A 525 17.93 -10.87 -72.74
C VAL A 525 16.73 -9.88 -72.73
N GLY A 526 16.99 -8.57 -72.47
CA GLY A 526 16.15 -7.46 -72.97
C GLY A 526 16.44 -6.04 -72.39
N MET A 527 16.58 -5.01 -73.25
CA MET A 527 16.62 -3.57 -72.89
C MET A 527 15.78 -2.71 -73.85
N VAL A 528 14.93 -1.82 -73.33
CA VAL A 528 14.42 -0.58 -73.97
C VAL A 528 14.04 0.42 -72.85
N GLY A 529 14.00 1.74 -73.10
CA GLY A 529 13.51 2.74 -72.14
C GLY A 529 13.06 4.07 -72.77
N SER A 530 12.48 4.97 -71.98
CA SER A 530 12.04 6.34 -72.35
C SER A 530 11.76 7.20 -71.10
N GLY A 531 11.69 8.54 -71.21
CA GLY A 531 11.57 9.48 -70.05
C GLY A 531 10.69 10.72 -70.29
N LEU A 532 11.03 11.85 -69.63
CA LEU A 532 10.27 13.14 -69.41
C LEU A 532 9.39 13.14 -68.14
N GLY A 533 9.15 14.26 -67.41
CA GLY A 533 9.80 15.59 -67.42
C GLY A 533 8.95 16.75 -66.82
N ALA A 534 9.46 17.48 -65.80
CA ALA A 534 8.93 18.72 -65.15
C ALA A 534 7.56 18.65 -64.41
N GLY A 535 7.17 19.56 -63.49
CA GLY A 535 7.92 20.58 -62.71
C GLY A 535 7.07 21.78 -62.19
N VAL A 536 7.31 22.24 -60.93
CA VAL A 536 6.83 23.52 -60.29
C VAL A 536 5.29 23.65 -60.02
N GLY A 537 4.74 24.33 -59.00
CA GLY A 537 5.25 24.90 -57.73
C GLY A 537 4.37 26.01 -57.08
N LEU A 538 4.55 26.25 -55.76
CA LEU A 538 4.41 27.52 -54.98
C LEU A 538 3.04 28.21 -54.61
N VAL A 539 2.95 28.59 -53.31
CA VAL A 539 2.22 29.73 -52.65
C VAL A 539 0.67 29.73 -52.57
N GLY A 540 0.10 30.16 -51.42
CA GLY A 540 -1.34 30.51 -51.31
C GLY A 540 -1.90 30.74 -49.88
N SER A 541 -1.61 31.87 -49.24
CA SER A 541 -2.13 32.31 -47.92
C SER A 541 -3.60 32.76 -47.91
N GLY A 542 -4.31 32.67 -46.77
CA GLY A 542 -5.53 33.48 -46.54
C GLY A 542 -6.32 33.19 -45.25
N LEU A 543 -6.58 34.22 -44.44
CA LEU A 543 -7.54 34.21 -43.31
C LEU A 543 -8.88 34.81 -43.74
N GLY A 544 -9.99 34.42 -43.08
CA GLY A 544 -11.29 35.10 -43.22
C GLY A 544 -12.39 34.44 -42.39
N ALA A 545 -13.13 35.23 -41.60
CA ALA A 545 -14.24 34.78 -40.77
C ALA A 545 -15.42 35.77 -40.89
N LEU A 546 -16.66 35.34 -40.54
CA LEU A 546 -17.68 36.10 -39.76
C LEU A 546 -19.08 35.44 -39.76
N SER A 547 -19.82 35.66 -38.66
CA SER A 547 -21.28 35.87 -38.45
C SER A 547 -22.36 35.06 -39.22
N ILE A 548 -23.45 34.54 -38.61
CA ILE A 548 -24.55 35.20 -37.83
C ILE A 548 -25.41 36.09 -38.78
N ASP A 549 -26.75 36.00 -38.91
CA ASP A 549 -27.81 35.52 -37.98
C ASP A 549 -29.13 34.99 -38.64
N ASP A 550 -30.03 34.46 -37.79
CA ASP A 550 -31.53 34.42 -37.81
C ASP A 550 -32.34 33.88 -39.04
N GLY A 551 -33.67 33.74 -38.92
CA GLY A 551 -34.59 33.62 -40.08
C GLY A 551 -36.06 33.22 -39.84
N SER A 552 -36.35 32.26 -38.94
CA SER A 552 -37.72 31.73 -38.62
C SER A 552 -38.50 30.96 -39.73
N GLY A 553 -39.54 30.21 -39.34
CA GLY A 553 -40.51 29.57 -40.27
C GLY A 553 -41.04 28.18 -39.86
N ARG A 554 -42.28 28.07 -39.33
CA ARG A 554 -42.89 26.79 -38.88
C ARG A 554 -44.15 26.40 -39.67
N ARG A 555 -44.26 25.13 -40.10
CA ARG A 555 -45.20 24.13 -39.51
C ARG A 555 -45.19 22.74 -40.18
N GLY A 556 -45.25 21.69 -39.34
CA GLY A 556 -45.35 20.27 -39.71
C GLY A 556 -44.40 19.44 -38.83
N SER A 557 -44.77 18.31 -38.20
CA SER A 557 -46.07 17.65 -38.05
C SER A 557 -46.31 17.21 -36.59
N MET A 558 -47.56 17.08 -36.16
CA MET A 558 -47.93 17.07 -34.73
C MET A 558 -47.98 15.67 -34.08
N LYS A 559 -47.07 14.74 -34.44
CA LYS A 559 -47.00 13.40 -33.81
C LYS A 559 -45.85 13.21 -32.82
N THR A 560 -44.79 14.00 -32.88
CA THR A 560 -43.59 13.84 -32.00
C THR A 560 -43.77 14.37 -30.57
N ARG A 561 -44.81 15.18 -30.31
CA ARG A 561 -44.91 15.98 -29.06
C ARG A 561 -45.53 15.28 -27.86
N ILE A 562 -46.32 14.21 -28.05
CA ILE A 562 -46.93 13.48 -26.92
C ILE A 562 -45.88 12.61 -26.21
N SER A 563 -45.03 11.92 -26.96
CA SER A 563 -43.90 11.15 -26.41
C SER A 563 -42.89 12.04 -25.67
N ALA A 564 -42.60 13.23 -26.20
CA ALA A 564 -41.64 14.16 -25.60
C ALA A 564 -42.06 14.64 -24.20
N ILE A 565 -43.36 14.88 -23.97
CA ILE A 565 -43.87 15.33 -22.66
C ILE A 565 -43.83 14.20 -21.62
N ALA A 566 -44.15 12.97 -22.01
CA ALA A 566 -44.03 11.80 -21.13
C ALA A 566 -42.57 11.56 -20.71
N ILE A 567 -41.63 11.66 -21.65
CA ILE A 567 -40.19 11.52 -21.39
C ILE A 567 -39.68 12.66 -20.49
N ALA A 568 -40.10 13.91 -20.72
CA ALA A 568 -39.72 15.04 -19.88
C ALA A 568 -40.19 14.89 -18.42
N LEU A 569 -41.42 14.43 -18.20
CA LEU A 569 -41.97 14.16 -16.86
C LEU A 569 -41.30 12.96 -16.16
N GLN A 570 -40.77 11.98 -16.90
CA GLN A 570 -39.97 10.90 -16.33
C GLN A 570 -38.53 11.35 -16.01
N LEU A 571 -37.92 12.19 -16.84
CA LEU A 571 -36.58 12.76 -16.59
C LEU A 571 -36.55 13.67 -15.37
N SER A 572 -37.58 14.51 -15.16
CA SER A 572 -37.66 15.37 -13.95
C SER A 572 -37.81 14.59 -12.64
N VAL A 573 -38.26 13.33 -12.68
CA VAL A 573 -38.29 12.44 -11.50
C VAL A 573 -36.95 11.70 -11.34
N LEU A 574 -36.27 11.37 -12.43
CA LEU A 574 -34.98 10.66 -12.42
C LEU A 574 -33.79 11.50 -11.93
N PHE A 575 -33.85 12.83 -12.05
CA PHE A 575 -32.82 13.73 -11.50
C PHE A 575 -33.01 14.07 -10.00
N GLY A 576 -34.03 13.51 -9.33
CA GLY A 576 -34.35 13.86 -7.94
C GLY A 576 -33.38 13.32 -6.87
N PHE A 577 -32.90 12.08 -7.03
CA PHE A 577 -32.11 11.40 -5.98
C PHE A 577 -31.09 10.39 -6.52
N LEU A 578 -29.82 10.81 -6.64
CA LEU A 578 -28.63 9.96 -6.45
C LEU A 578 -27.37 10.86 -6.47
N PRO A 579 -26.68 11.10 -5.33
CA PRO A 579 -25.48 11.93 -5.31
C PRO A 579 -24.28 11.15 -5.87
N LEU A 580 -23.77 11.55 -7.04
CA LEU A 580 -22.44 11.13 -7.47
C LEU A 580 -21.40 11.76 -6.53
N SER A 581 -20.64 10.93 -5.82
CA SER A 581 -19.42 11.37 -5.14
C SER A 581 -18.24 11.19 -6.09
N ALA A 582 -17.78 12.29 -6.67
CA ALA A 582 -16.52 12.30 -7.40
C ALA A 582 -15.34 12.02 -6.45
N CYS A 583 -14.26 11.49 -7.00
CA CYS A 583 -12.99 11.33 -6.29
C CYS A 583 -12.18 12.61 -6.50
N ASP A 584 -12.59 13.68 -5.82
CA ASP A 584 -12.03 15.01 -5.98
C ASP A 584 -10.65 15.11 -5.30
N ASP A 585 -9.62 15.49 -6.06
CA ASP A 585 -8.27 15.82 -5.56
C ASP A 585 -8.33 16.88 -4.45
N LEU A 586 -7.97 16.51 -3.22
CA LEU A 586 -8.37 17.22 -1.99
C LEU A 586 -7.87 18.68 -1.95
N ARG A 587 -8.82 19.63 -2.04
CA ARG A 587 -8.56 21.08 -2.06
C ARG A 587 -9.28 21.80 -0.92
N ARG A 588 -8.74 22.94 -0.48
CA ARG A 588 -9.38 23.83 0.49
C ARG A 588 -10.80 24.25 0.06
N SER A 589 -11.08 24.32 -1.25
CA SER A 589 -12.39 24.63 -1.81
C SER A 589 -13.48 23.56 -1.59
N HIS A 590 -13.12 22.35 -1.15
CA HIS A 590 -14.09 21.31 -0.78
C HIS A 590 -14.73 21.58 0.59
N PHE A 591 -14.10 22.42 1.39
CA PHE A 591 -14.59 22.86 2.69
C PHE A 591 -15.19 24.27 2.56
N PRO A 592 -16.26 24.62 3.30
CA PRO A 592 -16.83 25.96 3.30
C PRO A 592 -15.78 27.06 3.52
N ALA A 593 -16.01 28.27 2.98
CA ALA A 593 -15.13 29.42 3.23
C ALA A 593 -15.01 29.72 4.74
N SER A 594 -16.10 29.54 5.50
CA SER A 594 -16.17 29.65 6.95
C SER A 594 -15.55 28.48 7.74
N PHE A 595 -15.09 27.41 7.08
CA PHE A 595 -14.49 26.27 7.77
C PHE A 595 -13.11 26.63 8.32
N ILE A 596 -12.87 26.28 9.58
CA ILE A 596 -11.68 26.65 10.34
C ILE A 596 -10.58 25.61 10.13
N PHE A 597 -9.38 26.08 9.80
CA PHE A 597 -8.18 25.24 9.64
C PHE A 597 -7.09 25.77 10.57
N GLY A 598 -6.64 24.92 11.47
CA GLY A 598 -5.67 25.27 12.51
C GLY A 598 -4.64 24.19 12.80
N THR A 599 -3.89 24.44 13.87
CA THR A 599 -2.95 23.53 14.51
C THR A 599 -3.20 23.54 16.03
N SER A 600 -2.90 22.43 16.69
CA SER A 600 -3.09 22.23 18.12
C SER A 600 -1.76 21.99 18.85
N THR A 601 -1.72 22.42 20.11
CA THR A 601 -0.65 22.20 21.10
C THR A 601 -1.25 22.18 22.52
N SER A 602 -0.43 21.86 23.53
CA SER A 602 -0.81 22.03 24.95
C SER A 602 0.32 22.67 25.76
N SER A 603 -0.07 23.38 26.82
CA SER A 603 0.78 24.19 27.69
C SER A 603 1.97 23.40 28.24
N PHE A 604 1.72 22.30 28.96
CA PHE A 604 2.79 21.49 29.54
C PHE A 604 3.72 20.89 28.47
N GLN A 605 3.20 20.57 27.27
CA GLN A 605 4.00 19.91 26.24
C GLN A 605 4.91 20.86 25.46
N ILE A 606 4.63 22.17 25.41
CA ILE A 606 5.39 23.14 24.59
C ILE A 606 5.98 24.35 25.34
N GLU A 607 5.41 24.77 26.48
CA GLU A 607 5.76 26.08 27.06
C GLU A 607 7.17 26.14 27.64
N GLY A 608 7.59 25.10 28.36
CA GLY A 608 8.75 25.17 29.23
C GLY A 608 8.57 26.22 30.32
N ALA A 609 9.67 26.89 30.66
CA ALA A 609 9.71 28.00 31.63
C ALA A 609 9.00 27.63 32.94
N TYR A 610 9.30 26.41 33.43
CA TYR A 610 8.40 25.67 34.33
C TYR A 610 8.34 26.20 35.77
N LEU A 611 9.32 27.01 36.19
CA LEU A 611 9.36 27.75 37.45
C LEU A 611 9.40 29.28 37.26
N ASP A 612 9.45 29.74 36.01
CA ASP A 612 9.63 31.16 35.70
C ASP A 612 8.37 31.97 35.95
N ASP A 613 8.55 33.26 36.17
CA ASP A 613 7.47 34.24 36.34
C ASP A 613 6.37 33.81 37.33
N GLN A 614 6.78 33.13 38.42
CA GLN A 614 5.92 32.65 39.51
C GLN A 614 4.93 31.53 39.10
N LYS A 615 5.21 30.76 38.05
CA LYS A 615 4.55 29.45 37.84
C LYS A 615 4.84 28.52 39.03
N SER A 616 3.86 27.69 39.42
CA SER A 616 4.09 26.56 40.31
C SER A 616 4.20 25.22 39.58
N LEU A 617 4.67 24.21 40.30
CA LEU A 617 4.60 22.83 39.86
C LEU A 617 3.15 22.41 39.64
N SER A 618 2.89 21.79 38.50
CA SER A 618 1.69 20.99 38.22
C SER A 618 1.90 19.54 38.64
N ASN A 619 0.81 18.78 38.65
CA ASN A 619 0.83 17.32 38.74
C ASN A 619 1.77 16.65 37.71
N TRP A 620 1.89 17.21 36.51
CA TRP A 620 2.80 16.71 35.48
C TRP A 620 4.26 17.11 35.71
N ASP A 621 4.54 18.34 36.16
CA ASP A 621 5.91 18.76 36.53
C ASP A 621 6.49 17.81 37.59
N VAL A 622 5.71 17.44 38.62
CA VAL A 622 6.16 16.49 39.65
C VAL A 622 6.31 15.08 39.08
N PHE A 623 5.39 14.63 38.21
CA PHE A 623 5.40 13.27 37.70
C PHE A 623 6.55 12.97 36.73
N SER A 624 6.88 13.88 35.81
CA SER A 624 8.00 13.69 34.87
C SER A 624 9.35 13.63 35.58
N HIS A 625 9.48 14.29 36.74
CA HIS A 625 10.68 14.24 37.57
C HIS A 625 10.86 12.91 38.35
N ILE A 626 9.90 11.99 38.32
CA ILE A 626 10.03 10.68 38.98
C ILE A 626 10.78 9.72 38.03
N PRO A 627 11.95 9.17 38.44
CA PRO A 627 12.75 8.30 37.57
C PRO A 627 11.96 7.07 37.07
N GLY A 628 12.04 6.82 35.76
CA GLY A 628 11.37 5.69 35.10
C GLY A 628 9.87 5.86 34.85
N ARG A 629 9.32 7.09 34.91
CA ARG A 629 7.95 7.38 34.48
C ARG A 629 7.81 7.77 33.01
N ILE A 630 8.87 8.35 32.44
CA ILE A 630 8.97 8.76 31.04
C ILE A 630 9.98 7.83 30.35
N GLU A 631 9.68 7.34 29.14
CA GLU A 631 10.42 6.27 28.47
C GLU A 631 11.90 6.63 28.20
N ASP A 632 12.15 7.85 27.75
CA ASP A 632 13.49 8.40 27.51
C ASP A 632 14.09 9.11 28.74
N ALA A 633 13.38 9.08 29.87
CA ALA A 633 13.67 9.78 31.12
C ALA A 633 13.80 11.32 31.00
N SER A 634 13.17 11.93 30.00
CA SER A 634 13.10 13.39 29.85
C SER A 634 11.99 14.04 30.71
N ASN A 635 11.98 15.38 30.77
CA ASN A 635 10.92 16.21 31.33
C ASN A 635 10.58 17.38 30.38
N ALA A 636 9.56 18.17 30.73
CA ALA A 636 9.09 19.31 29.94
C ALA A 636 9.55 20.69 30.46
N ASP A 637 10.65 20.73 31.24
CA ASP A 637 11.13 21.95 31.90
C ASP A 637 11.43 23.10 30.91
N ILE A 638 11.96 22.71 29.74
CA ILE A 638 12.20 23.58 28.59
C ILE A 638 11.17 23.33 27.48
N ALA A 639 10.79 22.06 27.22
CA ALA A 639 9.91 21.69 26.13
C ALA A 639 10.35 22.31 24.79
N ASP A 640 9.45 23.04 24.11
CA ASP A 640 9.74 23.78 22.88
C ASP A 640 10.07 25.25 23.18
N ASP A 641 10.26 25.63 24.44
CA ASP A 641 10.47 27.01 24.92
C ASP A 641 9.44 28.02 24.38
N HIS A 642 8.20 27.58 24.15
CA HIS A 642 7.14 28.43 23.59
C HIS A 642 6.82 29.63 24.50
N TYR A 643 7.09 29.56 25.80
CA TYR A 643 6.92 30.70 26.70
C TYR A 643 7.72 31.93 26.25
N HIS A 644 8.96 31.71 25.80
CA HIS A 644 9.83 32.77 25.27
C HIS A 644 9.66 32.94 23.75
N LEU A 645 9.46 31.84 23.01
CA LEU A 645 9.51 31.81 21.55
C LEU A 645 8.13 31.92 20.85
N TYR A 646 7.02 32.15 21.56
CA TYR A 646 5.67 32.22 20.96
C TYR A 646 5.55 33.16 19.74
N LEU A 647 6.31 34.27 19.68
CA LEU A 647 6.32 35.17 18.52
C LEU A 647 6.90 34.51 17.26
N GLU A 648 7.81 33.56 17.39
CA GLU A 648 8.32 32.74 16.29
C GLU A 648 7.20 31.82 15.78
N ASP A 649 6.57 31.07 16.68
CA ASP A 649 5.53 30.09 16.35
C ASP A 649 4.27 30.76 15.74
N VAL A 650 3.94 31.98 16.17
CA VAL A 650 2.91 32.83 15.52
C VAL A 650 3.33 33.23 14.10
N LYS A 651 4.61 33.53 13.82
CA LYS A 651 5.09 33.75 12.43
C LYS A 651 4.98 32.47 11.61
N LEU A 652 5.26 31.30 12.20
CA LEU A 652 5.13 30.00 11.52
C LEU A 652 3.67 29.72 11.13
N MET A 653 2.73 29.87 12.06
CA MET A 653 1.30 29.71 11.79
C MET A 653 0.77 30.70 10.74
N ALA A 654 1.18 31.97 10.81
CA ALA A 654 0.84 32.95 9.78
C ALA A 654 1.42 32.57 8.40
N SER A 655 2.64 32.03 8.36
CA SER A 655 3.31 31.56 7.13
C SER A 655 2.72 30.26 6.57
N LEU A 656 2.10 29.46 7.43
CA LEU A 656 1.37 28.22 7.10
C LEU A 656 -0.01 28.51 6.50
N GLY A 657 -0.60 29.68 6.80
CA GLY A 657 -1.91 30.10 6.28
C GLY A 657 -3.11 29.55 7.06
N VAL A 658 -2.91 29.11 8.31
CA VAL A 658 -4.00 28.71 9.22
C VAL A 658 -4.76 29.92 9.74
N ASN A 659 -6.05 29.75 10.04
CA ASN A 659 -6.92 30.80 10.57
C ASN A 659 -7.34 30.58 12.04
N ALA A 660 -6.83 29.53 12.70
CA ALA A 660 -6.99 29.33 14.14
C ALA A 660 -5.78 28.61 14.75
N TYR A 661 -5.57 28.84 16.05
CA TYR A 661 -4.61 28.13 16.88
C TYR A 661 -5.32 27.64 18.13
N ARG A 662 -5.19 26.34 18.41
CA ARG A 662 -5.66 25.75 19.66
C ARG A 662 -4.46 25.49 20.58
N PHE A 663 -4.53 26.06 21.77
CA PHE A 663 -3.56 25.88 22.85
C PHE A 663 -4.30 25.74 24.18
N SER A 664 -3.61 25.33 25.24
CA SER A 664 -4.13 25.41 26.61
C SER A 664 -3.47 26.52 27.41
N ILE A 665 -4.18 27.00 28.43
CA ILE A 665 -3.63 27.85 29.48
C ILE A 665 -3.19 26.94 30.62
N SER A 666 -1.91 26.99 31.02
CA SER A 666 -1.51 26.26 32.22
C SER A 666 -2.15 26.82 33.48
N TRP A 667 -2.88 25.97 34.20
CA TRP A 667 -3.55 26.35 35.44
C TRP A 667 -2.51 26.69 36.53
N SER A 668 -1.41 25.94 36.62
CA SER A 668 -0.33 26.23 37.60
C SER A 668 0.48 27.50 37.28
N ARG A 669 0.43 27.99 36.02
CA ARG A 669 0.99 29.31 35.65
C ARG A 669 0.07 30.46 36.04
N VAL A 670 -1.26 30.32 35.95
CA VAL A 670 -2.23 31.41 36.22
C VAL A 670 -2.69 31.49 37.68
N LEU A 671 -2.93 30.35 38.32
CA LEU A 671 -3.30 30.25 39.74
C LEU A 671 -2.35 29.28 40.47
N PRO A 672 -1.14 29.74 40.83
CA PRO A 672 -0.08 28.85 41.31
C PRO A 672 -0.44 28.02 42.56
N ARG A 673 -1.43 28.47 43.35
CA ARG A 673 -1.90 27.79 44.58
C ARG A 673 -3.43 27.75 44.65
N GLY A 674 -4.07 27.43 43.52
CA GLY A 674 -5.52 27.40 43.37
C GLY A 674 -6.20 28.75 43.64
N ARG A 675 -7.49 28.74 43.97
CA ARG A 675 -8.26 29.99 44.22
C ARG A 675 -7.79 30.80 45.43
N ASN A 676 -7.10 30.15 46.37
CA ASN A 676 -6.57 30.77 47.58
C ASN A 676 -5.18 31.41 47.37
N GLY A 677 -4.54 31.14 46.23
CA GLY A 677 -3.15 31.53 45.98
C GLY A 677 -2.92 32.99 45.60
N GLY A 678 -3.93 33.64 45.03
CA GLY A 678 -3.80 34.86 44.22
C GLY A 678 -3.64 34.53 42.73
N ILE A 679 -3.90 35.52 41.86
CA ILE A 679 -3.71 35.43 40.41
C ILE A 679 -2.29 35.84 40.07
N ASN A 680 -1.57 35.03 39.29
CA ASN A 680 -0.28 35.41 38.75
C ASN A 680 -0.45 36.37 37.55
N SER A 681 -0.16 37.65 37.76
CA SER A 681 -0.26 38.67 36.72
C SER A 681 0.74 38.48 35.56
N LEU A 682 1.88 37.82 35.78
CA LEU A 682 2.88 37.56 34.74
C LEU A 682 2.40 36.44 33.80
N GLY A 683 1.86 35.34 34.36
CA GLY A 683 1.16 34.32 33.60
C GLY A 683 0.00 34.88 32.77
N ILE A 684 -0.83 35.76 33.36
CA ILE A 684 -1.87 36.49 32.62
C ILE A 684 -1.28 37.37 31.50
N ALA A 685 -0.13 38.02 31.72
CA ALA A 685 0.53 38.86 30.72
C ALA A 685 1.09 38.04 29.53
N PHE A 686 1.59 36.84 29.76
CA PHE A 686 2.03 35.92 28.69
C PHE A 686 0.87 35.56 27.75
N TYR A 687 -0.22 35.00 28.28
CA TYR A 687 -1.35 34.59 27.43
C TYR A 687 -2.02 35.79 26.74
N ASN A 688 -2.06 36.97 27.35
CA ASN A 688 -2.50 38.20 26.67
C ASN A 688 -1.64 38.50 25.43
N LYS A 689 -0.30 38.55 25.58
CA LYS A 689 0.63 38.80 24.46
C LYS A 689 0.47 37.77 23.34
N LEU A 690 0.30 36.48 23.69
CA LEU A 690 0.04 35.41 22.71
C LEU A 690 -1.28 35.62 21.97
N ILE A 691 -2.38 35.88 22.69
CA ILE A 691 -3.71 36.15 22.11
C ILE A 691 -3.67 37.36 21.17
N ASP A 692 -3.02 38.45 21.57
CA ASP A 692 -2.91 39.66 20.77
C ASP A 692 -2.05 39.44 19.53
N ALA A 693 -0.92 38.72 19.66
CA ALA A 693 -0.06 38.35 18.52
C ALA A 693 -0.77 37.46 17.49
N LEU A 694 -1.60 36.51 17.94
CA LEU A 694 -2.43 35.66 17.07
C LEU A 694 -3.46 36.49 16.31
N LEU A 695 -4.20 37.36 17.02
CA LEU A 695 -5.24 38.20 16.41
C LEU A 695 -4.67 39.26 15.45
N LEU A 696 -3.48 39.80 15.73
CA LEU A 696 -2.72 40.65 14.80
C LEU A 696 -2.30 39.93 13.50
N LYS A 697 -2.37 38.59 13.45
CA LYS A 697 -2.19 37.77 12.25
C LYS A 697 -3.50 37.19 11.69
N GLY A 698 -4.65 37.55 12.26
CA GLY A 698 -5.96 37.01 11.87
C GLY A 698 -6.19 35.56 12.30
N ILE A 699 -5.39 35.05 13.24
CA ILE A 699 -5.48 33.68 13.76
C ILE A 699 -6.40 33.69 14.98
N GLN A 700 -7.53 32.99 14.91
CA GLN A 700 -8.49 32.91 16.01
C GLN A 700 -7.95 32.01 17.14
N PRO A 701 -7.81 32.50 18.39
CA PRO A 701 -7.48 31.64 19.54
C PRO A 701 -8.67 30.73 19.90
N PHE A 702 -8.35 29.45 20.10
CA PHE A 702 -9.19 28.39 20.65
C PHE A 702 -8.58 27.91 21.96
N ILE A 703 -9.09 28.39 23.10
CA ILE A 703 -8.43 28.17 24.39
C ILE A 703 -8.99 26.95 25.09
N THR A 704 -8.10 26.01 25.41
CA THR A 704 -8.35 24.87 26.30
C THR A 704 -8.00 25.27 27.74
N LEU A 705 -8.94 25.15 28.67
CA LEU A 705 -8.72 25.56 30.06
C LEU A 705 -7.89 24.54 30.82
N ASN A 706 -8.26 23.26 30.81
CA ASN A 706 -7.43 22.18 31.36
C ASN A 706 -7.02 21.20 30.25
N HIS A 707 -5.71 20.96 30.13
CA HIS A 707 -5.14 19.91 29.30
C HIS A 707 -4.24 19.04 30.19
N TYR A 708 -4.88 18.25 31.04
CA TYR A 708 -4.28 17.35 32.04
C TYR A 708 -3.52 18.03 33.20
N ASP A 709 -3.00 19.23 33.02
CA ASP A 709 -2.25 19.97 34.04
C ASP A 709 -3.17 20.65 35.08
N ILE A 710 -2.93 20.34 36.36
CA ILE A 710 -3.50 21.08 37.50
C ILE A 710 -2.39 21.46 38.48
N PRO A 711 -2.51 22.55 39.26
CA PRO A 711 -1.50 22.91 40.27
C PRO A 711 -1.33 21.76 41.28
N GLN A 712 -0.08 21.35 41.51
CA GLN A 712 0.26 20.22 42.39
C GLN A 712 -0.34 20.37 43.79
N GLU A 713 -0.42 21.61 44.30
CA GLU A 713 -1.00 21.91 45.61
C GLU A 713 -2.47 21.46 45.74
N LEU A 714 -3.22 21.29 44.64
CA LEU A 714 -4.59 20.76 44.68
C LEU A 714 -4.64 19.23 44.78
N GLU A 715 -3.66 18.51 44.22
CA GLU A 715 -3.47 17.08 44.50
C GLU A 715 -3.06 16.88 45.97
N GLU A 716 -2.17 17.71 46.50
CA GLU A 716 -1.64 17.60 47.87
C GLU A 716 -2.65 18.02 48.94
N GLN A 717 -3.43 19.09 48.73
CA GLN A 717 -4.44 19.55 49.69
C GLN A 717 -5.61 18.56 49.84
N TYR A 718 -6.07 17.95 48.74
CA TYR A 718 -7.32 17.17 48.77
C TYR A 718 -7.46 16.05 47.73
N GLY A 719 -6.41 15.71 46.97
CA GLY A 719 -6.46 14.66 45.95
C GLY A 719 -7.10 15.08 44.62
N GLY A 720 -7.02 16.37 44.28
CA GLY A 720 -7.38 16.89 42.96
C GLY A 720 -8.78 16.49 42.52
N TRP A 721 -8.87 15.77 41.39
CA TRP A 721 -10.15 15.38 40.79
C TRP A 721 -10.98 14.37 41.61
N LEU A 722 -10.42 13.76 42.67
CA LEU A 722 -11.17 12.88 43.58
C LEU A 722 -12.13 13.66 44.49
N ASN A 723 -11.88 14.94 44.74
CA ASN A 723 -12.66 15.76 45.65
C ASN A 723 -13.60 16.72 44.90
N SER A 724 -14.85 16.84 45.34
CA SER A 724 -15.81 17.77 44.75
C SER A 724 -15.42 19.25 44.88
N GLN A 725 -14.51 19.61 45.78
CA GLN A 725 -13.96 20.97 45.87
C GLN A 725 -13.30 21.43 44.56
N ILE A 726 -12.72 20.52 43.77
CA ILE A 726 -12.07 20.85 42.48
C ILE A 726 -13.02 21.57 41.51
N GLN A 727 -14.34 21.35 41.65
CA GLN A 727 -15.36 22.02 40.84
C GLN A 727 -15.42 23.53 41.10
N GLU A 728 -15.16 23.95 42.35
CA GLU A 728 -15.12 25.37 42.73
C GLU A 728 -13.78 26.01 42.35
N ASP A 729 -12.67 25.30 42.55
CA ASP A 729 -11.33 25.74 42.16
C ASP A 729 -11.21 25.89 40.63
N PHE A 730 -11.69 24.91 39.84
CA PHE A 730 -11.77 25.01 38.38
C PHE A 730 -12.77 26.10 37.93
N GLY A 731 -13.90 26.24 38.62
CA GLY A 731 -14.86 27.32 38.35
C GLY A 731 -14.25 28.72 38.53
N TYR A 732 -13.42 28.91 39.56
CA TYR A 732 -12.69 30.15 39.80
C TYR A 732 -11.60 30.40 38.74
N PHE A 733 -10.88 29.35 38.33
CA PHE A 733 -9.90 29.41 37.24
C PHE A 733 -10.53 29.78 35.89
N ALA A 734 -11.61 29.09 35.50
CA ALA A 734 -12.37 29.38 34.28
C ALA A 734 -12.91 30.82 34.29
N ASN A 735 -13.52 31.25 35.40
CA ASN A 735 -13.98 32.63 35.59
C ASN A 735 -12.85 33.67 35.45
N THR A 736 -11.66 33.36 35.94
CA THR A 736 -10.47 34.23 35.77
C THR A 736 -10.11 34.34 34.29
N CYS A 737 -10.00 33.22 33.57
CA CYS A 737 -9.71 33.22 32.13
C CYS A 737 -10.78 33.97 31.31
N PHE A 738 -12.07 33.77 31.60
CA PHE A 738 -13.16 34.51 30.95
C PHE A 738 -13.09 36.02 31.20
N LYS A 739 -12.65 36.45 32.39
CA LYS A 739 -12.47 37.86 32.75
C LYS A 739 -11.28 38.49 32.01
N GLU A 740 -10.11 37.86 32.02
CA GLU A 740 -8.89 38.49 31.48
C GLU A 740 -8.73 38.34 29.95
N PHE A 741 -9.41 37.37 29.31
CA PHE A 741 -9.21 37.05 27.89
C PHE A 741 -10.48 36.96 27.03
N GLY A 742 -11.67 36.85 27.64
CA GLY A 742 -12.92 36.60 26.90
C GLY A 742 -13.44 37.78 26.06
N ASP A 743 -12.89 38.97 26.26
CA ASP A 743 -13.08 40.13 25.37
C ASP A 743 -12.63 39.80 23.94
N ARG A 744 -11.52 39.07 23.80
CA ARG A 744 -10.91 38.62 22.52
C ARG A 744 -11.24 37.18 22.16
N VAL A 745 -11.26 36.26 23.13
CA VAL A 745 -11.41 34.82 22.90
C VAL A 745 -12.88 34.41 22.69
N LYS A 746 -13.15 33.70 21.58
CA LYS A 746 -14.52 33.30 21.17
C LYS A 746 -14.77 31.79 21.10
N TYR A 747 -13.74 30.97 21.33
CA TYR A 747 -13.89 29.53 21.43
C TYR A 747 -13.19 29.02 22.69
N TRP A 748 -13.98 28.41 23.57
CA TRP A 748 -13.56 27.91 24.87
C TRP A 748 -13.77 26.40 24.93
N ILE A 749 -12.70 25.68 25.23
CA ILE A 749 -12.70 24.24 25.51
C ILE A 749 -12.44 24.11 27.01
N THR A 750 -13.37 23.51 27.73
CA THR A 750 -13.24 23.33 29.20
C THR A 750 -12.15 22.30 29.55
N PHE A 751 -12.21 21.13 28.92
CA PHE A 751 -11.29 20.01 29.15
C PHE A 751 -10.82 19.44 27.82
N ASN A 752 -9.54 19.05 27.76
CA ASN A 752 -9.07 18.04 26.82
C ASN A 752 -9.31 16.64 27.39
N GLU A 753 -9.78 15.73 26.55
CA GLU A 753 -9.73 14.27 26.74
C GLU A 753 -9.92 13.76 28.19
N PRO A 754 -11.00 14.15 28.89
CA PRO A 754 -11.19 13.80 30.29
C PRO A 754 -11.40 12.30 30.51
N ASN A 755 -11.73 11.55 29.45
CA ASN A 755 -11.72 10.09 29.42
C ASN A 755 -10.30 9.50 29.54
N ILE A 756 -9.28 10.17 29.01
CA ILE A 756 -7.86 9.78 29.19
C ILE A 756 -7.39 10.12 30.60
N VAL A 757 -7.78 11.29 31.16
CA VAL A 757 -7.49 11.61 32.58
C VAL A 757 -8.04 10.54 33.52
N ALA A 758 -9.32 10.18 33.37
CA ALA A 758 -9.96 9.20 34.24
C ALA A 758 -9.42 7.77 34.04
N ALA A 759 -9.12 7.37 32.80
CA ALA A 759 -8.54 6.07 32.50
C ALA A 759 -7.07 5.96 32.93
N ASN A 760 -6.20 6.84 32.43
CA ASN A 760 -4.75 6.72 32.66
C ASN A 760 -4.34 7.20 34.05
N GLY A 761 -4.97 8.24 34.61
CA GLY A 761 -4.60 8.77 35.93
C GLY A 761 -5.08 7.92 37.10
N TYR A 762 -6.26 7.30 36.98
CA TYR A 762 -6.99 6.69 38.09
C TYR A 762 -7.52 5.26 37.85
N MET A 763 -7.47 4.72 36.62
CA MET A 763 -7.81 3.30 36.34
C MET A 763 -6.55 2.48 36.11
N ALA A 764 -5.77 2.80 35.09
CA ALA A 764 -4.49 2.15 34.77
C ALA A 764 -3.32 2.68 35.60
N GLY A 765 -3.43 3.93 36.08
CA GLY A 765 -2.41 4.62 36.87
C GLY A 765 -1.11 4.89 36.10
N THR A 766 -1.15 4.99 34.77
CA THR A 766 -0.01 5.32 33.91
C THR A 766 0.29 6.81 33.86
N TYR A 767 -0.72 7.67 34.02
CA TYR A 767 -0.59 9.14 34.11
C TYR A 767 -0.59 9.60 35.58
N PRO A 768 -0.16 10.84 35.91
CA PRO A 768 -0.41 11.41 37.23
C PRO A 768 -1.91 11.40 37.56
N PRO A 769 -2.30 11.18 38.84
CA PRO A 769 -1.45 11.00 40.02
C PRO A 769 -1.00 9.54 40.28
N ASN A 770 -0.90 8.68 39.26
CA ASN A 770 -0.47 7.26 39.35
C ASN A 770 -1.32 6.45 40.35
N ARG A 771 -2.65 6.52 40.21
CA ARG A 771 -3.59 5.80 41.07
C ARG A 771 -4.19 4.61 40.36
N CYS A 772 -4.07 3.42 40.96
CA CYS A 772 -4.66 2.20 40.46
C CYS A 772 -4.63 1.06 41.49
N SER A 773 -5.29 -0.05 41.15
CA SER A 773 -5.27 -1.31 41.90
C SER A 773 -4.72 -2.44 41.03
N HIS A 774 -4.18 -3.50 41.65
CA HIS A 774 -3.81 -4.73 40.93
C HIS A 774 -5.02 -5.32 40.18
N PRO A 775 -4.90 -5.76 38.91
CA PRO A 775 -3.68 -6.07 38.17
C PRO A 775 -3.18 -4.98 37.21
N PHE A 776 -3.54 -3.70 37.42
CA PHE A 776 -2.98 -2.59 36.64
C PHE A 776 -1.52 -2.28 37.04
N SER A 777 -1.02 -1.08 36.72
CA SER A 777 0.36 -0.66 36.96
C SER A 777 0.79 -0.77 38.44
N ASN A 778 2.10 -0.63 38.70
CA ASN A 778 2.67 -0.69 40.05
C ASN A 778 2.42 0.60 40.85
N CYS A 779 1.14 0.92 41.07
CA CYS A 779 0.67 2.07 41.85
C CYS A 779 0.80 1.80 43.36
N SER A 780 1.15 2.81 44.14
CA SER A 780 1.24 2.71 45.60
C SER A 780 -0.12 2.84 46.32
N SER A 781 -1.14 3.40 45.64
CA SER A 781 -2.51 3.52 46.14
C SER A 781 -3.50 3.78 45.00
N GLY A 782 -4.80 3.61 45.26
CA GLY A 782 -5.89 3.86 44.33
C GLY A 782 -6.97 2.77 44.37
N ASP A 783 -8.15 3.10 43.83
CA ASP A 783 -9.23 2.12 43.56
C ASP A 783 -9.71 2.27 42.11
N SER A 784 -9.12 1.47 41.21
CA SER A 784 -9.46 1.47 39.78
C SER A 784 -10.94 1.13 39.50
N SER A 785 -11.67 0.59 40.47
CA SER A 785 -13.09 0.22 40.33
C SER A 785 -14.06 1.35 40.70
N ILE A 786 -13.58 2.42 41.35
CA ILE A 786 -14.42 3.54 41.83
C ILE A 786 -13.84 4.92 41.46
N GLU A 787 -12.53 5.14 41.66
CA GLU A 787 -11.89 6.46 41.50
C GLU A 787 -12.10 7.11 40.11
N PRO A 788 -11.97 6.39 38.97
CA PRO A 788 -12.25 6.95 37.64
C PRO A 788 -13.65 7.56 37.52
N TYR A 789 -14.64 6.94 38.16
CA TYR A 789 -16.05 7.35 38.10
C TYR A 789 -16.34 8.56 38.99
N ILE A 790 -15.60 8.73 40.10
CA ILE A 790 -15.62 9.96 40.90
C ILE A 790 -14.97 11.12 40.12
N VAL A 791 -13.78 10.88 39.54
CA VAL A 791 -13.03 11.85 38.74
C VAL A 791 -13.86 12.37 37.57
N ALA A 792 -14.43 11.47 36.78
CA ALA A 792 -15.32 11.84 35.67
C ALA A 792 -16.53 12.66 36.14
N HIS A 793 -17.15 12.29 37.26
CA HIS A 793 -18.29 13.03 37.83
C HIS A 793 -17.92 14.46 38.22
N ASN A 794 -16.77 14.64 38.88
CA ASN A 794 -16.26 15.97 39.24
C ASN A 794 -15.91 16.81 37.99
N ILE A 795 -15.26 16.23 36.99
CA ILE A 795 -14.94 16.92 35.72
C ILE A 795 -16.22 17.36 34.99
N ILE A 796 -17.23 16.48 34.89
CA ILE A 796 -18.52 16.75 34.23
C ILE A 796 -19.28 17.90 34.93
N LEU A 797 -19.26 17.93 36.26
CA LEU A 797 -19.87 19.00 37.04
C LEU A 797 -19.04 20.29 37.02
N ALA A 798 -17.71 20.21 36.94
CA ALA A 798 -16.82 21.34 36.75
C ALA A 798 -17.02 22.00 35.37
N HIS A 799 -17.18 21.21 34.29
CA HIS A 799 -17.57 21.68 32.97
C HIS A 799 -18.87 22.49 33.03
N ALA A 800 -19.93 21.89 33.59
CA ALA A 800 -21.23 22.55 33.72
C ALA A 800 -21.14 23.86 34.52
N THR A 801 -20.31 23.88 35.58
CA THR A 801 -20.04 25.07 36.38
C THR A 801 -19.35 26.18 35.57
N ALA A 802 -18.34 25.85 34.76
CA ALA A 802 -17.68 26.82 33.89
C ALA A 802 -18.62 27.39 32.82
N VAL A 803 -19.47 26.55 32.21
CA VAL A 803 -20.47 26.99 31.21
C VAL A 803 -21.53 27.91 31.84
N ASP A 804 -22.00 27.59 33.05
CA ASP A 804 -22.92 28.46 33.78
C ASP A 804 -22.27 29.79 34.18
N LEU A 805 -21.03 29.77 34.68
CA LEU A 805 -20.28 30.99 34.98
C LEU A 805 -20.07 31.86 33.74
N TYR A 806 -19.79 31.25 32.57
CA TYR A 806 -19.67 31.98 31.31
C TYR A 806 -21.00 32.67 30.95
N ARG A 807 -22.08 31.89 30.81
CA ARG A 807 -23.38 32.38 30.33
C ARG A 807 -24.11 33.31 31.29
N LEU A 808 -23.89 33.19 32.60
CA LEU A 808 -24.52 34.06 33.61
C LEU A 808 -23.81 35.41 33.80
N LYS A 809 -22.50 35.48 33.56
CA LYS A 809 -21.69 36.69 33.84
C LYS A 809 -21.20 37.43 32.60
N TYR A 810 -21.05 36.77 31.45
CA TYR A 810 -20.34 37.32 30.29
C TYR A 810 -21.21 37.32 29.04
N GLN A 811 -21.40 38.50 28.43
CA GLN A 811 -22.05 38.67 27.13
C GLN A 811 -21.01 38.84 26.01
N GLN A 812 -19.93 38.07 26.09
CA GLN A 812 -18.73 38.19 25.25
C GLN A 812 -18.84 37.51 23.87
N GLY A 813 -19.91 36.75 23.61
CA GLY A 813 -20.19 36.12 22.32
C GLY A 813 -19.34 34.88 21.98
N GLY A 814 -18.66 34.28 22.95
CA GLY A 814 -17.92 33.03 22.76
C GLY A 814 -18.81 31.78 22.84
N SER A 815 -18.36 30.69 22.21
CA SER A 815 -18.94 29.35 22.31
C SER A 815 -18.10 28.47 23.26
N VAL A 816 -18.76 27.66 24.10
CA VAL A 816 -18.11 26.77 25.07
C VAL A 816 -18.40 25.30 24.75
N GLY A 817 -17.36 24.47 24.82
CA GLY A 817 -17.44 23.04 24.55
C GLY A 817 -16.52 22.20 25.44
N ILE A 818 -16.46 20.91 25.11
CA ILE A 818 -15.55 19.93 25.70
C ILE A 818 -14.92 19.11 24.56
N VAL A 819 -13.66 18.71 24.73
CA VAL A 819 -12.97 17.78 23.82
C VAL A 819 -12.94 16.40 24.47
N VAL A 820 -13.14 15.35 23.68
CA VAL A 820 -13.00 13.94 24.13
C VAL A 820 -12.11 13.16 23.17
N ALA A 821 -11.36 12.19 23.71
CA ALA A 821 -10.56 11.27 22.90
C ALA A 821 -11.52 10.27 22.25
N THR A 822 -11.39 10.03 20.95
CA THR A 822 -12.28 9.14 20.21
C THR A 822 -11.53 8.18 19.31
N ASP A 823 -11.85 6.90 19.47
CA ASP A 823 -11.49 5.85 18.53
C ASP A 823 -12.77 5.33 17.90
N TRP A 824 -12.68 4.89 16.65
CA TRP A 824 -13.79 4.18 16.03
C TRP A 824 -13.67 2.67 16.29
N PHE A 825 -14.69 2.11 16.92
CA PHE A 825 -14.75 0.69 17.28
C PHE A 825 -15.47 -0.12 16.21
N GLU A 826 -14.75 -1.00 15.50
CA GLU A 826 -15.32 -2.04 14.62
C GLU A 826 -15.37 -3.39 15.37
N PRO A 827 -16.29 -4.31 15.05
CA PRO A 827 -16.35 -5.62 15.72
C PRO A 827 -15.30 -6.57 15.15
N LEU A 828 -14.56 -7.27 16.03
CA LEU A 828 -13.51 -8.23 15.63
C LEU A 828 -14.09 -9.42 14.83
N ARG A 829 -15.29 -9.89 15.20
CA ARG A 829 -16.02 -10.97 14.53
C ARG A 829 -17.41 -10.45 14.12
N ASN A 830 -17.94 -10.92 13.00
CA ASN A 830 -19.30 -10.61 12.56
C ASN A 830 -20.34 -11.42 13.35
N VAL A 831 -20.49 -11.11 14.65
CA VAL A 831 -21.42 -11.73 15.60
C VAL A 831 -22.01 -10.67 16.52
N THR A 832 -23.26 -10.85 16.97
CA THR A 832 -23.99 -9.82 17.75
C THR A 832 -23.23 -9.36 18.99
N ALA A 833 -22.58 -10.28 19.72
CA ALA A 833 -21.84 -9.97 20.93
C ALA A 833 -20.70 -8.95 20.68
N ASP A 834 -19.98 -9.04 19.57
CA ASP A 834 -18.90 -8.09 19.25
C ASP A 834 -19.48 -6.73 18.81
N TYR A 835 -20.64 -6.69 18.14
CA TYR A 835 -21.36 -5.43 17.87
C TYR A 835 -21.90 -4.76 19.16
N GLU A 836 -22.28 -5.54 20.16
CA GLU A 836 -22.64 -5.06 21.50
C GLU A 836 -21.39 -4.60 22.27
N ALA A 837 -20.25 -5.29 22.10
CA ALA A 837 -18.96 -4.89 22.66
C ALA A 837 -18.48 -3.53 22.12
N CYS A 838 -18.65 -3.23 20.83
CA CYS A 838 -18.38 -1.89 20.28
C CYS A 838 -19.22 -0.78 20.94
N GLN A 839 -20.48 -1.09 21.31
CA GLN A 839 -21.36 -0.16 22.01
C GLN A 839 -20.87 0.05 23.45
N ARG A 840 -20.48 -1.01 24.17
CA ARG A 840 -19.87 -0.89 25.51
C ARG A 840 -18.54 -0.13 25.48
N ALA A 841 -17.66 -0.40 24.51
CA ALA A 841 -16.41 0.35 24.34
C ALA A 841 -16.67 1.84 24.10
N SER A 842 -17.66 2.18 23.26
CA SER A 842 -18.10 3.57 23.04
C SER A 842 -18.65 4.22 24.31
N ALA A 843 -19.48 3.48 25.06
CA ALA A 843 -20.09 3.90 26.32
C ALA A 843 -19.06 4.22 27.40
N PHE A 844 -18.06 3.35 27.59
CA PHE A 844 -16.99 3.50 28.59
C PHE A 844 -15.84 4.44 28.18
N TYR A 845 -15.86 4.97 26.94
CA TYR A 845 -14.80 5.85 26.43
C TYR A 845 -15.32 7.28 26.22
N PHE A 846 -15.80 7.64 25.01
CA PHE A 846 -16.24 9.01 24.72
C PHE A 846 -17.68 9.31 25.13
N SER A 847 -18.61 8.33 25.06
CA SER A 847 -20.02 8.59 25.42
C SER A 847 -20.20 8.76 26.93
N TRP A 848 -19.28 8.25 27.76
CA TRP A 848 -19.19 8.48 29.20
C TRP A 848 -19.30 9.97 29.57
N PHE A 849 -18.63 10.83 28.81
CA PHE A 849 -18.58 12.28 29.05
C PHE A 849 -19.59 13.08 28.23
N LEU A 850 -20.02 12.60 27.06
CA LEU A 850 -20.97 13.32 26.20
C LEU A 850 -22.44 13.05 26.53
N ASP A 851 -22.81 11.82 26.91
CA ASP A 851 -24.20 11.48 27.25
C ASP A 851 -24.78 12.31 28.41
N PRO A 852 -24.04 12.61 29.51
CA PRO A 852 -24.56 13.43 30.61
C PRO A 852 -25.11 14.80 30.16
N PHE A 853 -24.51 15.45 29.16
CA PHE A 853 -24.93 16.77 28.68
C PHE A 853 -26.09 16.74 27.66
N VAL A 854 -26.29 15.62 26.96
CA VAL A 854 -27.29 15.48 25.88
C VAL A 854 -28.47 14.58 26.27
N HIS A 855 -28.29 13.68 27.23
CA HIS A 855 -29.27 12.71 27.70
C HIS A 855 -29.56 12.82 29.22
N GLY A 856 -28.77 13.59 29.99
CA GLY A 856 -29.05 13.90 31.40
C GLY A 856 -28.69 12.78 32.39
N ASP A 857 -27.95 11.77 31.96
CA ASP A 857 -27.30 10.74 32.79
C ASP A 857 -26.15 10.10 31.99
N TYR A 858 -25.37 9.25 32.64
CA TYR A 858 -24.37 8.40 31.98
C TYR A 858 -25.00 7.36 31.04
N PRO A 859 -24.23 6.78 30.10
CA PRO A 859 -24.70 5.74 29.20
C PRO A 859 -25.38 4.56 29.94
N PRO A 860 -26.48 4.00 29.38
CA PRO A 860 -27.23 2.92 30.03
C PRO A 860 -26.39 1.65 30.25
N GLU A 861 -25.42 1.38 29.38
CA GLU A 861 -24.49 0.26 29.47
C GLU A 861 -23.61 0.38 30.73
N MET A 862 -23.07 1.58 31.00
CA MET A 862 -22.31 1.86 32.22
C MET A 862 -23.19 1.74 33.47
N ARG A 863 -24.42 2.26 33.40
CA ARG A 863 -25.40 2.17 34.51
C ARG A 863 -25.77 0.72 34.85
N GLN A 864 -25.93 -0.13 33.83
CA GLN A 864 -26.26 -1.55 33.99
C GLN A 864 -25.11 -2.34 34.63
N ILE A 865 -23.86 -2.05 34.26
CA ILE A 865 -22.68 -2.82 34.69
C ILE A 865 -22.10 -2.33 36.03
N LEU A 866 -21.95 -1.01 36.19
CA LEU A 866 -21.31 -0.42 37.37
C LEU A 866 -22.25 -0.30 38.58
N GLY A 867 -23.56 -0.21 38.33
CA GLY A 867 -24.60 -0.15 39.36
C GLY A 867 -24.40 1.00 40.35
N ALA A 868 -23.88 0.67 41.54
CA ALA A 868 -23.60 1.62 42.62
C ALA A 868 -22.22 2.30 42.55
N ARG A 869 -21.24 1.74 41.79
CA ARG A 869 -19.89 2.31 41.66
C ARG A 869 -19.85 3.59 40.81
N LEU A 870 -20.84 3.76 39.93
CA LEU A 870 -21.02 4.96 39.10
C LEU A 870 -21.88 6.01 39.85
N PRO A 871 -21.35 7.20 40.19
CA PRO A 871 -22.10 8.24 40.90
C PRO A 871 -23.44 8.59 40.26
N LYS A 872 -24.41 9.06 41.06
CA LYS A 872 -25.76 9.42 40.58
C LYS A 872 -25.96 10.93 40.63
N PHE A 873 -26.17 11.55 39.47
CA PHE A 873 -26.61 12.94 39.41
C PHE A 873 -27.96 13.11 40.12
N SER A 874 -27.99 13.99 41.11
CA SER A 874 -29.20 14.48 41.77
C SER A 874 -30.12 15.22 40.78
N ALA A 875 -31.37 15.47 41.15
CA ALA A 875 -32.31 16.23 40.31
C ALA A 875 -31.76 17.64 39.95
N SER A 876 -31.11 18.30 40.90
CA SER A 876 -30.41 19.58 40.72
C SER A 876 -29.25 19.49 39.73
N GLU A 877 -28.44 18.43 39.80
CA GLU A 877 -27.32 18.24 38.87
C GLU A 877 -27.79 17.87 37.47
N LYS A 878 -28.84 17.06 37.33
CA LYS A 878 -29.43 16.76 36.02
C LYS A 878 -29.99 18.00 35.33
N GLU A 879 -30.56 18.93 36.09
CA GLU A 879 -30.96 20.25 35.55
C GLU A 879 -29.73 21.09 35.19
N LYS A 880 -28.70 21.09 36.05
CA LYS A 880 -27.38 21.71 35.80
C LYS A 880 -26.61 21.09 34.62
N LEU A 881 -26.97 19.92 34.09
CA LEU A 881 -26.32 19.33 32.92
C LEU A 881 -26.96 19.72 31.58
N ARG A 882 -28.16 20.33 31.58
CA ARG A 882 -28.86 20.65 30.32
C ARG A 882 -28.13 21.69 29.48
N ASN A 883 -28.07 21.43 28.18
CA ASN A 883 -27.64 22.35 27.12
C ASN A 883 -26.22 22.93 27.30
N LYS A 884 -25.28 22.23 27.96
CA LYS A 884 -23.96 22.79 28.30
C LYS A 884 -22.92 22.80 27.17
N LEU A 885 -23.21 22.13 26.05
CA LEU A 885 -22.33 22.11 24.88
C LEU A 885 -22.87 23.02 23.79
N ASP A 886 -22.09 24.03 23.39
CA ASP A 886 -22.30 24.78 22.15
C ASP A 886 -21.67 24.06 20.94
N PHE A 887 -20.64 23.24 21.19
CA PHE A 887 -20.01 22.32 20.23
C PHE A 887 -19.36 21.12 20.94
N ILE A 888 -19.11 20.04 20.19
CA ILE A 888 -18.31 18.88 20.58
C ILE A 888 -16.94 18.96 19.91
N GLY A 889 -15.88 18.96 20.71
CA GLY A 889 -14.52 18.74 20.24
C GLY A 889 -14.21 17.25 20.11
N ILE A 890 -13.66 16.85 18.97
CA ILE A 890 -13.32 15.47 18.64
C ILE A 890 -11.81 15.40 18.42
N ASN A 891 -11.11 14.72 19.32
CA ASN A 891 -9.77 14.23 19.02
C ASN A 891 -9.90 12.81 18.46
N HIS A 892 -9.26 12.54 17.32
CA HIS A 892 -9.38 11.24 16.67
C HIS A 892 -8.08 10.87 15.98
N TYR A 893 -7.58 9.66 16.25
CA TYR A 893 -6.31 9.18 15.71
C TYR A 893 -6.46 7.86 14.93
N THR A 894 -7.14 6.86 15.48
CA THR A 894 -7.11 5.48 14.96
C THR A 894 -8.48 4.78 15.06
N SER A 895 -8.52 3.47 14.82
CA SER A 895 -9.70 2.62 14.94
C SER A 895 -9.31 1.24 15.42
N LEU A 896 -10.10 0.68 16.35
CA LEU A 896 -9.79 -0.56 17.05
C LEU A 896 -10.83 -1.64 16.74
N CYS A 897 -10.37 -2.88 16.60
CA CYS A 897 -11.28 -4.03 16.52
C CYS A 897 -11.60 -4.50 17.94
N VAL A 898 -12.88 -4.68 18.25
CA VAL A 898 -13.39 -5.00 19.59
C VAL A 898 -14.02 -6.38 19.63
N LYS A 899 -13.62 -7.18 20.62
CA LYS A 899 -14.18 -8.49 20.94
C LYS A 899 -15.00 -8.41 22.22
N ASP A 900 -16.12 -9.11 22.25
CA ASP A 900 -16.84 -9.38 23.50
C ASP A 900 -16.00 -10.22 24.48
N CYS A 901 -16.00 -9.81 25.75
CA CYS A 901 -15.47 -10.57 26.88
C CYS A 901 -16.50 -10.72 28.03
N MET A 902 -17.77 -10.42 27.78
CA MET A 902 -18.87 -10.61 28.74
C MET A 902 -19.45 -12.02 28.66
N LEU A 903 -19.45 -12.62 27.47
CA LEU A 903 -19.93 -13.96 27.17
C LEU A 903 -18.81 -14.87 26.60
N SER A 904 -17.60 -14.33 26.43
CA SER A 904 -16.43 -15.02 25.89
C SER A 904 -15.22 -14.90 26.82
N ALA A 905 -14.37 -15.93 26.92
CA ALA A 905 -13.07 -15.79 27.57
C ALA A 905 -12.12 -14.89 26.76
N CYS A 906 -11.30 -14.09 27.45
CA CYS A 906 -10.31 -13.18 26.87
C CYS A 906 -9.06 -13.15 27.75
N ASP A 907 -7.89 -13.45 27.15
CA ASP A 907 -6.61 -13.57 27.86
C ASP A 907 -5.79 -12.27 27.90
N VAL A 908 -6.37 -11.18 27.38
CA VAL A 908 -5.83 -9.81 27.42
C VAL A 908 -6.99 -8.87 27.74
N VAL A 909 -6.78 -7.96 28.68
CA VAL A 909 -7.69 -6.84 28.96
C VAL A 909 -6.89 -5.55 28.80
N ASP A 910 -7.26 -4.75 27.82
CA ASP A 910 -6.84 -3.34 27.74
C ASP A 910 -7.97 -2.50 27.11
N LEU A 911 -8.07 -1.25 27.58
CA LEU A 911 -9.30 -0.48 27.80
C LEU A 911 -10.36 -1.20 28.64
N GLY A 912 -10.30 -0.95 29.96
CA GLY A 912 -11.45 -1.05 30.87
C GLY A 912 -12.00 -2.45 31.15
N LEU A 913 -11.53 -3.07 32.25
CA LEU A 913 -12.12 -4.29 32.83
C LEU A 913 -13.66 -4.24 32.87
N ASP A 914 -14.21 -3.11 33.31
CA ASP A 914 -15.66 -2.89 33.46
C ASP A 914 -16.44 -2.82 32.13
N ALA A 915 -15.79 -2.58 31.00
CA ALA A 915 -16.46 -2.62 29.69
C ALA A 915 -16.70 -4.06 29.22
N PHE A 916 -16.01 -5.04 29.81
CA PHE A 916 -16.00 -6.45 29.38
C PHE A 916 -15.71 -6.60 27.88
N VAL A 917 -14.65 -5.95 27.41
CA VAL A 917 -14.16 -6.01 26.03
C VAL A 917 -12.68 -6.34 25.98
N ALA A 918 -12.21 -6.80 24.82
CA ALA A 918 -10.80 -6.82 24.47
C ALA A 918 -10.63 -6.10 23.13
N THR A 919 -9.70 -5.15 23.08
CA THR A 919 -9.33 -4.43 21.87
C THR A 919 -8.16 -5.14 21.17
N THR A 920 -7.96 -4.87 19.88
CA THR A 920 -6.68 -5.15 19.22
C THR A 920 -5.60 -4.28 19.84
N VAL A 921 -4.63 -4.91 20.52
CA VAL A 921 -3.46 -4.26 21.11
C VAL A 921 -2.80 -3.34 20.09
N MET A 922 -2.46 -2.12 20.50
CA MET A 922 -1.69 -1.16 19.70
C MET A 922 -0.21 -1.21 20.08
N PRO A 923 0.65 -1.93 19.33
CA PRO A 923 2.07 -1.61 19.28
C PRO A 923 2.33 -0.33 18.44
N ASP A 924 1.44 -0.01 17.50
CA ASP A 924 1.56 1.07 16.52
C ASP A 924 0.22 1.79 16.29
N PHE A 925 0.27 3.06 15.87
CA PHE A 925 -0.91 3.83 15.45
C PHE A 925 -1.41 3.38 14.07
N TYR A 926 -2.50 2.62 14.02
CA TYR A 926 -3.10 2.18 12.75
C TYR A 926 -3.74 3.33 11.95
N VAL A 927 -3.32 3.48 10.69
CA VAL A 927 -3.89 4.45 9.75
C VAL A 927 -5.24 3.93 9.22
N VAL A 928 -6.36 4.39 9.80
CA VAL A 928 -7.72 3.96 9.45
C VAL A 928 -8.63 5.15 9.14
N PRO A 929 -8.49 5.80 7.96
CA PRO A 929 -9.16 7.08 7.66
C PRO A 929 -10.69 7.01 7.67
N ARG A 930 -11.25 5.83 7.36
CA ARG A 930 -12.69 5.57 7.43
C ARG A 930 -13.24 5.69 8.87
N GLY A 931 -12.39 5.52 9.89
CA GLY A 931 -12.70 5.79 11.30
C GLY A 931 -13.24 7.21 11.50
N MET A 932 -12.54 8.22 10.96
CA MET A 932 -12.91 9.64 11.05
C MET A 932 -14.34 9.89 10.54
N LYS A 933 -14.68 9.31 9.37
CA LYS A 933 -16.04 9.36 8.85
C LYS A 933 -17.04 8.64 9.75
N ASN A 934 -16.72 7.43 10.19
CA ASN A 934 -17.62 6.61 10.98
C ASN A 934 -17.94 7.25 12.34
N ILE A 935 -16.94 7.80 13.05
CA ILE A 935 -17.11 8.46 14.35
C ILE A 935 -17.90 9.78 14.21
N VAL A 936 -17.55 10.65 13.25
CA VAL A 936 -18.32 11.88 12.98
C VAL A 936 -19.77 11.56 12.63
N MET A 937 -20.02 10.54 11.81
CA MET A 937 -21.37 10.12 11.47
C MET A 937 -22.09 9.41 12.64
N TYR A 938 -21.38 8.86 13.63
CA TYR A 938 -21.95 8.36 14.88
C TYR A 938 -22.35 9.52 15.80
N MET A 939 -21.44 10.47 16.05
CA MET A 939 -21.69 11.69 16.84
C MET A 939 -22.91 12.44 16.29
N LYS A 940 -22.96 12.63 14.96
CA LYS A 940 -24.12 13.18 14.22
C LYS A 940 -25.44 12.50 14.57
N ARG A 941 -25.47 11.17 14.72
CA ARG A 941 -26.69 10.40 14.99
C ARG A 941 -27.08 10.41 16.47
N ARG A 942 -26.12 10.26 17.39
CA ARG A 942 -26.38 10.20 18.84
C ARG A 942 -26.68 11.59 19.42
N TYR A 943 -25.92 12.59 19.02
CA TYR A 943 -25.96 13.95 19.59
C TYR A 943 -26.63 14.96 18.64
N ASN A 944 -27.69 14.52 17.94
CA ASN A 944 -28.60 15.35 17.14
C ASN A 944 -27.93 16.34 16.17
N ASN A 945 -26.81 15.94 15.54
CA ASN A 945 -25.99 16.78 14.67
C ASN A 945 -25.56 18.13 15.30
N MET A 946 -25.29 18.13 16.61
CA MET A 946 -24.62 19.22 17.32
C MET A 946 -23.30 19.62 16.60
N PRO A 947 -22.89 20.90 16.61
CA PRO A 947 -21.67 21.33 15.94
C PRO A 947 -20.45 20.56 16.43
N MET A 948 -19.62 20.10 15.49
CA MET A 948 -18.41 19.32 15.74
C MET A 948 -17.18 20.07 15.24
N ILE A 949 -16.07 19.92 15.93
CA ILE A 949 -14.75 20.41 15.52
C ILE A 949 -13.76 19.27 15.73
N ILE A 950 -12.99 18.93 14.69
CA ILE A 950 -11.87 18.01 14.85
C ILE A 950 -10.73 18.79 15.50
N THR A 951 -10.56 18.64 16.81
CA THR A 951 -9.63 19.43 17.62
C THR A 951 -8.23 18.86 17.64
N GLU A 952 -8.08 17.56 17.35
CA GLU A 952 -6.80 16.91 17.06
C GLU A 952 -7.00 15.79 16.03
N ASN A 953 -6.10 15.76 15.04
CA ASN A 953 -5.86 14.62 14.18
C ASN A 953 -4.39 14.68 13.72
N GLY A 954 -3.65 13.58 13.86
CA GLY A 954 -2.19 13.59 13.72
C GLY A 954 -1.59 12.21 13.52
N TYR A 955 -0.32 12.18 13.11
CA TYR A 955 0.45 10.95 12.89
C TYR A 955 1.81 11.09 13.60
N PRO A 956 2.22 10.14 14.47
CA PRO A 956 3.52 10.19 15.13
C PRO A 956 4.65 9.73 14.21
N GLN A 957 5.86 10.20 14.47
CA GLN A 957 7.09 9.73 13.82
C GLN A 957 8.09 9.35 14.92
N GLY A 958 8.61 8.12 14.88
CA GLY A 958 9.56 7.62 15.89
C GLY A 958 10.95 8.25 15.74
N SER A 959 11.47 8.81 16.83
CA SER A 959 12.76 9.51 16.91
C SER A 959 13.89 8.59 17.39
N TYR A 960 14.09 7.45 16.72
CA TYR A 960 15.13 6.48 17.08
C TYR A 960 16.55 7.07 16.90
N ARG A 961 17.53 6.59 17.69
CA ARG A 961 18.94 7.07 17.72
C ARG A 961 19.69 7.13 16.38
N ASN A 962 19.19 6.46 15.33
CA ASN A 962 19.79 6.44 14.00
C ASN A 962 19.00 7.26 12.95
N THR A 963 17.87 7.85 13.32
CA THR A 963 17.00 8.60 12.40
C THR A 963 17.67 9.93 12.06
N THR A 964 17.90 10.21 10.78
CA THR A 964 18.54 11.45 10.36
C THR A 964 17.53 12.60 10.29
N LEU A 965 18.02 13.84 10.45
CA LEU A 965 17.20 15.05 10.23
C LEU A 965 16.51 15.03 8.85
N LYS A 966 17.16 14.48 7.82
CA LYS A 966 16.57 14.37 6.47
C LYS A 966 15.33 13.46 6.44
N GLU A 967 15.29 12.42 7.27
CA GLU A 967 14.14 11.51 7.39
C GLU A 967 13.04 12.15 8.26
N LEU A 968 13.40 12.85 9.35
CA LEU A 968 12.45 13.63 10.17
C LEU A 968 11.76 14.76 9.38
N LEU A 969 12.45 15.39 8.43
CA LEU A 969 11.87 16.44 7.57
C LEU A 969 11.06 15.88 6.38
N ASN A 970 11.24 14.61 6.02
CA ASN A 970 10.58 13.97 4.87
C ASN A 970 9.40 13.07 5.33
N ASP A 971 8.49 13.64 6.11
CA ASP A 971 7.36 12.95 6.75
C ASP A 971 6.17 12.67 5.80
N LYS A 972 6.46 11.91 4.73
CA LYS A 972 5.49 11.56 3.68
C LYS A 972 4.27 10.81 4.23
N GLU A 973 4.46 9.96 5.23
CA GLU A 973 3.41 9.19 5.90
C GLU A 973 2.40 10.13 6.59
N ARG A 974 2.89 11.23 7.20
CA ARG A 974 2.04 12.28 7.80
C ARG A 974 1.23 13.02 6.73
N VAL A 975 1.78 13.27 5.55
CA VAL A 975 1.02 13.85 4.42
C VAL A 975 -0.10 12.91 3.97
N GLU A 976 0.19 11.63 3.78
CA GLU A 976 -0.79 10.64 3.29
C GLU A 976 -1.88 10.35 4.33
N TYR A 977 -1.52 10.36 5.62
CA TYR A 977 -2.45 10.36 6.74
C TYR A 977 -3.40 11.57 6.69
N LEU A 978 -2.86 12.79 6.68
CA LEU A 978 -3.65 14.02 6.69
C LEU A 978 -4.59 14.11 5.47
N GLN A 979 -4.10 13.77 4.27
CA GLN A 979 -4.91 13.75 3.05
C GLN A 979 -6.09 12.77 3.15
N SER A 980 -5.84 11.55 3.64
CA SER A 980 -6.87 10.52 3.68
C SER A 980 -7.91 10.74 4.79
N TYR A 981 -7.50 11.26 5.96
CA TYR A 981 -8.41 11.61 7.05
C TYR A 981 -9.26 12.84 6.71
N LEU A 982 -8.68 13.91 6.13
CA LEU A 982 -9.45 15.07 5.65
C LEU A 982 -10.43 14.71 4.52
N SER A 983 -10.06 13.81 3.61
CA SER A 983 -10.97 13.31 2.58
C SER A 983 -12.16 12.55 3.18
N SER A 984 -11.90 11.74 4.22
CA SER A 984 -12.93 10.99 4.94
C SER A 984 -13.85 11.91 5.76
N LEU A 985 -13.30 12.95 6.37
CA LEU A 985 -14.04 14.00 7.07
C LEU A 985 -14.96 14.78 6.11
N HIS A 986 -14.44 15.18 4.95
CA HIS A 986 -15.22 15.83 3.91
C HIS A 986 -16.37 14.94 3.41
N GLU A 987 -16.17 13.63 3.31
CA GLU A 987 -17.27 12.71 2.95
C GLU A 987 -18.37 12.65 4.05
N ALA A 988 -18.02 12.76 5.33
CA ALA A 988 -19.00 12.89 6.41
C ALA A 988 -19.77 14.22 6.35
N MET A 989 -19.08 15.32 6.04
CA MET A 989 -19.71 16.63 5.81
C MET A 989 -20.67 16.61 4.61
N ARG A 990 -20.32 15.94 3.50
CA ARG A 990 -21.22 15.70 2.36
C ARG A 990 -22.45 14.86 2.72
N GLN A 991 -22.40 14.10 3.81
CA GLN A 991 -23.54 13.37 4.40
C GLN A 991 -24.27 14.17 5.50
N GLY A 992 -24.01 15.49 5.55
CA GLY A 992 -24.72 16.48 6.36
C GLY A 992 -24.23 16.60 7.80
N ALA A 993 -23.03 16.12 8.13
CA ALA A 993 -22.42 16.34 9.44
C ALA A 993 -22.03 17.81 9.62
N ASP A 994 -22.47 18.45 10.70
CA ASP A 994 -22.10 19.84 11.03
C ASP A 994 -20.68 19.90 11.64
N VAL A 995 -19.66 19.63 10.81
CA VAL A 995 -18.25 19.85 11.18
C VAL A 995 -17.83 21.25 10.73
N ARG A 996 -17.27 22.04 11.65
CA ARG A 996 -16.96 23.46 11.42
C ARG A 996 -15.47 23.79 11.39
N GLY A 997 -14.61 22.88 11.87
CA GLY A 997 -13.17 23.07 11.82
C GLY A 997 -12.36 21.80 11.97
N TYR A 998 -11.08 21.92 11.64
CA TYR A 998 -10.07 20.87 11.72
C TYR A 998 -8.72 21.44 12.18
N PHE A 999 -8.10 20.77 13.14
CA PHE A 999 -6.82 21.16 13.73
C PHE A 999 -5.85 19.98 13.71
N ILE A 1000 -4.65 20.20 13.18
CA ILE A 1000 -3.58 19.18 13.17
C ILE A 1000 -2.97 19.05 14.57
N TRP A 1001 -2.84 17.81 15.05
CA TRP A 1001 -1.85 17.47 16.10
C TRP A 1001 -0.53 17.08 15.42
N SER A 1002 0.56 17.84 15.55
CA SER A 1002 0.74 19.09 16.30
C SER A 1002 1.40 20.18 15.44
N LEU A 1003 1.44 21.43 15.94
CA LEU A 1003 2.24 22.49 15.30
C LEU A 1003 3.74 22.12 15.31
N LEU A 1004 4.25 21.83 16.51
CA LEU A 1004 5.65 21.55 16.82
C LEU A 1004 5.82 20.08 17.25
N ASP A 1005 6.99 19.51 16.99
CA ASP A 1005 7.47 18.33 17.73
C ASP A 1005 7.65 18.74 19.20
N ASN A 1006 7.03 18.03 20.13
CA ASN A 1006 6.86 18.46 21.53
C ASN A 1006 7.06 17.30 22.52
N PHE A 1007 6.90 17.53 23.82
CA PHE A 1007 6.97 16.48 24.85
C PHE A 1007 5.70 15.60 24.82
N GLU A 1008 5.77 14.39 24.28
CA GLU A 1008 4.62 13.48 24.08
C GLU A 1008 4.38 12.58 25.31
N TRP A 1009 4.10 13.24 26.45
CA TRP A 1009 3.71 12.62 27.73
C TRP A 1009 4.68 11.50 28.17
N LEU A 1010 4.23 10.25 28.25
CA LEU A 1010 5.04 9.12 28.72
C LEU A 1010 6.18 8.74 27.75
N TYR A 1011 6.07 9.15 26.48
CA TYR A 1011 7.10 8.88 25.47
C TYR A 1011 8.22 9.94 25.46
N GLY A 1012 8.06 11.03 26.22
CA GLY A 1012 9.00 12.15 26.22
C GLY A 1012 9.19 12.72 24.81
N TYR A 1013 10.43 12.83 24.36
CA TYR A 1013 10.78 13.34 23.03
C TYR A 1013 11.00 12.23 21.99
N SER A 1014 10.68 10.98 22.33
CA SER A 1014 10.85 9.83 21.42
C SER A 1014 9.79 9.75 20.31
N LEU A 1015 8.61 10.36 20.50
CA LEU A 1015 7.57 10.49 19.48
C LEU A 1015 7.41 11.94 19.02
N ARG A 1016 7.45 12.15 17.70
CA ARG A 1016 7.44 13.46 17.07
C ARG A 1016 6.19 13.66 16.22
N PHE A 1017 5.19 14.37 16.73
CA PHE A 1017 3.91 14.64 16.04
C PHE A 1017 3.89 15.89 15.16
N GLY A 1018 4.87 16.78 15.28
CA GLY A 1018 4.84 18.11 14.68
C GLY A 1018 4.89 18.11 13.16
N ILE A 1019 4.24 19.10 12.55
CA ILE A 1019 4.47 19.47 11.15
C ILE A 1019 5.72 20.38 10.99
N TYR A 1020 6.14 21.03 12.07
CA TYR A 1020 7.50 21.57 12.24
C TYR A 1020 8.32 20.63 13.12
N HIS A 1021 9.55 20.38 12.70
CA HIS A 1021 10.56 19.74 13.51
C HIS A 1021 11.14 20.74 14.51
N VAL A 1022 11.30 20.35 15.77
CA VAL A 1022 12.05 21.08 16.79
C VAL A 1022 13.35 20.32 17.08
N ASP A 1023 14.46 21.02 16.89
CA ASP A 1023 15.74 20.68 17.50
C ASP A 1023 15.68 21.15 18.96
N TYR A 1024 15.70 20.21 19.92
CA TYR A 1024 15.53 20.53 21.34
C TYR A 1024 16.79 21.12 22.01
N GLU A 1025 17.96 20.99 21.38
CA GLU A 1025 19.20 21.61 21.89
C GLU A 1025 19.30 23.08 21.45
N THR A 1026 18.91 23.38 20.21
CA THR A 1026 19.02 24.74 19.64
C THR A 1026 17.69 25.51 19.61
N GLN A 1027 16.58 24.84 19.93
CA GLN A 1027 15.19 25.33 19.85
C GLN A 1027 14.75 25.80 18.45
N VAL A 1028 15.49 25.41 17.39
CA VAL A 1028 15.22 25.81 16.00
C VAL A 1028 14.05 25.02 15.40
N ARG A 1029 13.03 25.74 14.92
CA ARG A 1029 11.88 25.18 14.19
C ARG A 1029 12.19 25.04 12.70
N THR A 1030 12.08 23.83 12.15
CA THR A 1030 12.27 23.56 10.71
C THR A 1030 11.01 22.94 10.08
N PRO A 1031 10.45 23.49 8.99
CA PRO A 1031 9.23 22.95 8.37
C PRO A 1031 9.48 21.60 7.70
N LYS A 1032 8.67 20.58 8.06
CA LYS A 1032 8.68 19.27 7.40
C LYS A 1032 7.92 19.30 6.06
N LEU A 1033 7.89 18.17 5.36
CA LEU A 1033 7.11 17.99 4.13
C LEU A 1033 5.61 18.22 4.39
N SER A 1034 5.08 17.81 5.55
CA SER A 1034 3.69 18.03 5.97
C SER A 1034 3.31 19.51 6.13
N ALA A 1035 4.14 20.35 6.76
CA ALA A 1035 3.89 21.79 6.84
C ALA A 1035 3.90 22.43 5.44
N ASN A 1036 4.81 22.01 4.56
CA ASN A 1036 4.86 22.48 3.17
C ASN A 1036 3.63 22.05 2.36
N TRP A 1037 3.15 20.82 2.57
CA TRP A 1037 1.91 20.32 1.97
C TRP A 1037 0.69 21.09 2.48
N TYR A 1038 0.54 21.29 3.79
CA TYR A 1038 -0.62 21.95 4.39
C TYR A 1038 -0.70 23.42 3.97
N ARG A 1039 0.43 24.14 3.94
CA ARG A 1039 0.53 25.49 3.37
C ARG A 1039 0.02 25.57 1.92
N LYS A 1040 0.41 24.60 1.08
CA LYS A 1040 -0.07 24.49 -0.32
C LYS A 1040 -1.57 24.17 -0.38
N PHE A 1041 -2.07 23.25 0.46
CA PHE A 1041 -3.49 22.91 0.56
C PHE A 1041 -4.33 24.13 0.95
N LEU A 1042 -3.88 24.94 1.91
CA LEU A 1042 -4.48 26.20 2.35
C LEU A 1042 -4.28 27.36 1.35
N GLY A 1043 -3.86 27.08 0.11
CA GLY A 1043 -3.80 28.03 -1.00
C GLY A 1043 -2.60 29.00 -0.98
N HIS A 1044 -1.74 28.95 0.04
CA HIS A 1044 -0.63 29.88 0.22
C HIS A 1044 0.56 29.49 -0.67
N SER A 1045 0.44 29.78 -1.98
CA SER A 1045 1.49 29.50 -2.96
C SER A 1045 1.78 30.72 -3.85
N LYS A 1046 3.06 31.12 -3.89
CA LYS A 1046 3.63 32.32 -4.55
C LYS A 1046 3.22 33.69 -3.99
N LEU A 1047 3.88 34.12 -2.92
CA LEU A 1047 4.37 35.51 -2.78
C LEU A 1047 5.48 35.57 -1.71
N LEU A 1048 6.73 35.37 -2.12
CA LEU A 1048 7.97 35.72 -1.39
C LEU A 1048 9.22 35.35 -2.22
N ILE A 1049 9.39 35.99 -3.38
CA ILE A 1049 10.69 36.01 -4.10
C ILE A 1049 10.97 37.46 -4.52
N LYS A 1050 11.97 38.07 -3.87
CA LYS A 1050 12.61 39.37 -4.18
C LYS A 1050 11.69 40.57 -4.39
N LYS A 1051 11.45 41.29 -3.29
CA LYS A 1051 11.91 42.68 -3.05
C LYS A 1051 11.50 43.10 -1.62
N ASP A 1052 12.24 43.91 -0.89
CA ASP A 1052 13.52 44.58 -1.16
C ASP A 1052 14.59 44.21 -0.11
N ALA A 1053 15.82 44.68 -0.32
CA ALA A 1053 16.87 44.69 0.69
C ALA A 1053 17.33 46.15 0.87
N GLU A 1054 16.82 46.80 1.91
CA GLU A 1054 17.26 48.10 2.40
C GLU A 1054 16.89 48.18 3.89
N GLU A 1055 17.54 49.10 4.60
CA GLU A 1055 17.47 49.22 6.05
C GLU A 1055 16.19 49.96 6.49
N ASP A 1056 15.69 49.68 7.70
CA ASP A 1056 15.27 50.76 8.59
C ASP A 1056 15.15 50.29 10.05
N GLU A 1057 15.34 51.22 10.98
CA GLU A 1057 15.44 50.93 12.42
C GLU A 1057 14.09 50.91 13.15
N ILE A 1058 14.14 50.27 14.32
CA ILE A 1058 13.47 50.63 15.59
C ILE A 1058 12.48 51.81 15.52
N ILE A 1059 11.23 51.56 15.87
CA ILE A 1059 10.51 52.35 16.89
C ILE A 1059 9.53 51.44 17.64
N VAL A 1060 9.56 51.55 18.98
CA VAL A 1060 8.60 50.92 19.89
C VAL A 1060 7.67 52.02 20.42
N MET A 1061 6.37 51.81 20.32
CA MET A 1061 5.31 52.48 21.11
C MET A 1061 4.12 51.53 21.25
#